data_AF-A0AA92M4R3-F1
#
_entry.id   AF-A0AA92M4R3-F1
#
_cell.length_a   1.000
_cell.length_b   1.000
_cell.length_c   1.000
_cell.angle_alpha   90.00
_cell.angle_beta   90.00
_cell.angle_gamma   90.00
#
_symmetry.space_group_name_H-M   'P 1'
#
loop_
_entity.id
_entity.type
_entity.pdbx_description
1 polymer ?
#
loop_
_entity_poly.entity_id
_entity_poly.type
_entity_poly.pdbx_seq_one_letter_code
_entity_poly.pdbx_strand_id
1 'polypeptide(L)'
;MKIKCFLRAAAVSGLMLAQGVGYAAQYPLAPAPRLSCSVSYPGSVDRPITAVSISASASRVSTGTAVYRAGYDMANWSGTLTATRFGADGRLASVAQWSARDLLDTRMAAAGAHGSNRKVLSFSGTAAATATSAATRGTGIPFRWANLSDTQKAALKGTTSTDDKDTALGRAVLDFLRGDRSNEGAGLQLRKRGHVLGDIVGSGVWYAGKPNSGFTSDAYAKFASIARTPMVYVGANDGMLHAFDAGSGQEAFAYVPEGLYGTAAAPKLKRLSEGSYSHRYYVDGSPFVADIYMGATATASTTDAEKVAAWKSFLVGTLGAGGKGYFVLDVTKPQDIDETMARETALIDTTALSDDDLGHQFQQPALDSFSRRALQLAPLNNGRKAVILGNGYNSTSEKAMLWIQYLDGDQSILKIPAPVTQGAGTGNGLSAPRVIDRDGDGKVDLAYAGDLLGNMWRFDLSDRDGSKWKATLGSAPTASSLDNVPLFAAGATQPITAAPVVAGHPLGGYMVVFGTGRLFAVGDDSNTANQYLYGIRDGANGTTGTAVLTDLVAQTVGGTTVETDGGEFRNVSNNSVSYSGSRAKRGWYFQLPAAKERIVYPGDALSSSAGLFSSTVPGSGSNALDCTAGTNDDGWSMVVDFFDGSAPDGIDYGTATTTTTSYLGFRNSSGKDDIVFEPQGREKGKDVICNAAGECKAPIRPDIVRRFGWRNLLSPSN
;
A
#
# COMPACT_ATOMS: atom_id res chain seq x y z
N MET A 1 -5.71 -26.02 6.66
CA MET A 1 -6.63 -25.16 7.42
C MET A 1 -7.96 -25.19 6.70
N LYS A 2 -9.08 -25.54 7.35
CA LYS A 2 -10.38 -25.59 6.63
C LYS A 2 -10.86 -24.16 6.37
N ILE A 3 -10.96 -23.77 5.10
CA ILE A 3 -11.70 -22.56 4.70
C ILE A 3 -13.15 -23.01 4.52
N LYS A 4 -14.11 -22.21 4.98
CA LYS A 4 -15.53 -22.43 4.66
C LYS A 4 -16.03 -21.31 3.76
N CYS A 5 -16.23 -21.60 2.49
CA CYS A 5 -17.09 -20.79 1.65
C CYS A 5 -18.56 -21.11 1.99
N PHE A 6 -19.36 -20.08 2.28
CA PHE A 6 -20.80 -20.21 2.50
C PHE A 6 -21.53 -19.48 1.38
N LEU A 7 -22.15 -20.24 0.48
CA LEU A 7 -23.12 -19.72 -0.47
C LEU A 7 -24.51 -20.28 -0.16
N ARG A 8 -25.37 -19.40 0.34
CA ARG A 8 -26.83 -19.54 0.25
C ARG A 8 -27.37 -18.28 -0.41
N ALA A 9 -28.40 -18.44 -1.24
CA ALA A 9 -29.02 -17.36 -2.00
C ALA A 9 -29.81 -16.38 -1.10
N ALA A 10 -29.10 -15.59 -0.30
CA ALA A 10 -29.56 -14.37 0.38
C ALA A 10 -28.37 -13.67 1.08
N ALA A 11 -27.94 -12.52 0.55
CA ALA A 11 -27.10 -11.50 1.20
C ALA A 11 -26.09 -12.00 2.26
N VAL A 12 -24.90 -12.39 1.81
CA VAL A 12 -23.74 -12.68 2.67
C VAL A 12 -22.51 -11.99 2.09
N SER A 13 -21.76 -11.26 2.93
CA SER A 13 -20.46 -10.64 2.63
C SER A 13 -19.65 -10.67 3.94
N GLY A 14 -18.36 -11.00 3.88
CA GLY A 14 -17.65 -11.59 5.03
C GLY A 14 -16.13 -11.57 4.96
N LEU A 15 -15.55 -10.39 4.75
CA LEU A 15 -14.12 -10.09 4.56
C LEU A 15 -13.16 -10.68 5.61
N MET A 16 -11.99 -11.20 5.21
CA MET A 16 -10.82 -11.33 6.11
C MET A 16 -9.56 -10.56 5.71
N LEU A 17 -9.44 -10.09 4.47
CA LEU A 17 -8.16 -9.55 3.95
C LEU A 17 -8.25 -8.08 3.53
N ALA A 18 -8.98 -7.32 4.34
CA ALA A 18 -9.23 -5.88 4.20
C ALA A 18 -7.98 -4.97 4.20
N GLN A 19 -6.78 -5.48 4.45
CA GLN A 19 -5.54 -4.67 4.43
C GLN A 19 -4.55 -5.09 3.34
N GLY A 20 -4.92 -6.02 2.46
CA GLY A 20 -4.12 -6.40 1.27
C GLY A 20 -4.93 -6.70 0.01
N VAL A 21 -6.23 -6.99 0.11
CA VAL A 21 -7.03 -7.60 -0.98
C VAL A 21 -8.31 -6.80 -1.31
N GLY A 22 -8.46 -5.59 -0.76
CA GLY A 22 -9.63 -4.73 -0.95
C GLY A 22 -9.69 -3.92 -2.26
N TYR A 23 -8.93 -4.30 -3.30
CA TYR A 23 -8.64 -3.46 -4.46
C TYR A 23 -9.04 -4.13 -5.79
N ALA A 24 -10.35 -4.28 -6.03
CA ALA A 24 -10.86 -4.87 -7.29
C ALA A 24 -11.22 -3.83 -8.38
N ALA A 25 -11.25 -2.52 -8.05
CA ALA A 25 -11.61 -1.47 -9.00
C ALA A 25 -11.04 -0.10 -8.59
N GLN A 26 -9.79 0.21 -8.97
CA GLN A 26 -9.19 1.53 -8.70
C GLN A 26 -9.43 2.58 -9.78
N TYR A 27 -9.90 2.19 -10.97
CA TYR A 27 -10.35 3.16 -12.00
C TYR A 27 -11.75 2.81 -12.58
N PRO A 28 -12.85 2.95 -11.78
CA PRO A 28 -14.24 2.72 -12.17
C PRO A 28 -15.09 3.98 -12.34
N LEU A 29 -15.83 4.05 -13.44
CA LEU A 29 -16.09 5.35 -14.07
C LEU A 29 -17.58 5.44 -14.61
N ALA A 30 -17.93 6.19 -15.68
CA ALA A 30 -19.33 6.56 -16.06
C ALA A 30 -19.55 6.90 -17.58
N PRO A 31 -20.70 7.44 -18.06
CA PRO A 31 -22.05 7.37 -17.52
C PRO A 31 -23.02 6.45 -18.32
N ALA A 32 -23.60 5.49 -17.58
CA ALA A 32 -24.91 4.84 -17.78
C ALA A 32 -25.13 3.84 -18.96
N PRO A 33 -25.98 2.80 -18.78
CA PRO A 33 -26.76 2.43 -17.59
C PRO A 33 -26.33 1.12 -16.88
N ARG A 34 -26.24 1.21 -15.55
CA ARG A 34 -26.47 0.14 -14.53
C ARG A 34 -25.89 -1.28 -14.74
N LEU A 35 -24.87 -1.57 -13.93
CA LEU A 35 -24.99 -2.61 -12.89
C LEU A 35 -24.26 -2.11 -11.63
N SER A 36 -24.96 -2.05 -10.49
CA SER A 36 -24.55 -1.24 -9.34
C SER A 36 -24.36 -2.09 -8.09
N CYS A 37 -23.24 -1.91 -7.38
CA CYS A 37 -23.19 -2.19 -5.94
C CYS A 37 -24.07 -1.15 -5.23
N SER A 38 -25.33 -1.50 -5.00
CA SER A 38 -26.31 -0.65 -4.31
C SER A 38 -26.60 -1.19 -2.91
N VAL A 39 -26.51 -0.31 -1.91
CA VAL A 39 -27.23 -0.46 -0.64
C VAL A 39 -28.22 0.69 -0.62
N SER A 40 -29.49 0.38 -0.90
CA SER A 40 -30.57 1.37 -0.84
C SER A 40 -30.90 1.66 0.62
N TYR A 41 -30.50 2.83 1.11
CA TYR A 41 -31.01 3.38 2.36
C TYR A 41 -32.48 3.78 2.16
N PRO A 42 -33.45 3.23 2.90
CA PRO A 42 -34.82 3.72 2.85
C PRO A 42 -34.91 5.09 3.55
N GLY A 43 -34.70 6.17 2.78
CA GLY A 43 -34.84 7.54 3.30
C GLY A 43 -34.24 8.67 2.47
N SER A 44 -33.24 8.43 1.61
CA SER A 44 -32.61 9.46 0.77
C SER A 44 -32.57 9.07 -0.71
N VAL A 45 -32.82 10.04 -1.59
CA VAL A 45 -32.77 9.88 -3.05
C VAL A 45 -31.33 10.11 -3.55
N ASP A 46 -30.39 9.35 -3.01
CA ASP A 46 -28.98 9.44 -3.40
C ASP A 46 -28.60 8.41 -4.48
N ARG A 47 -27.73 8.84 -5.39
CA ARG A 47 -27.23 8.05 -6.52
C ARG A 47 -26.14 7.07 -6.03
N PRO A 48 -25.90 5.94 -6.73
CA PRO A 48 -24.87 4.99 -6.31
C PRO A 48 -23.49 5.64 -6.36
N ILE A 49 -22.80 5.62 -5.21
CA ILE A 49 -21.42 6.11 -5.06
C ILE A 49 -20.46 4.99 -5.45
N THR A 50 -19.43 5.29 -6.23
CA THR A 50 -18.42 4.31 -6.62
C THR A 50 -17.35 4.23 -5.55
N ALA A 51 -16.94 3.02 -5.16
CA ALA A 51 -15.90 2.81 -4.15
C ALA A 51 -14.70 2.10 -4.75
N VAL A 52 -13.50 2.54 -4.33
CA VAL A 52 -12.21 2.17 -4.94
C VAL A 52 -11.23 1.52 -3.96
N SER A 53 -11.48 1.67 -2.66
CA SER A 53 -10.47 1.46 -1.63
C SER A 53 -11.13 1.06 -0.31
N ILE A 54 -10.61 0.01 0.31
CA ILE A 54 -11.14 -0.60 1.53
C ILE A 54 -9.98 -0.84 2.51
N SER A 55 -10.23 -0.57 3.80
CA SER A 55 -9.36 -0.87 4.93
C SER A 55 -10.17 -1.47 6.08
N ALA A 56 -9.52 -2.10 7.06
CA ALA A 56 -10.18 -2.47 8.32
C ALA A 56 -9.35 -2.13 9.55
N SER A 57 -10.02 -2.07 10.70
CA SER A 57 -9.42 -1.75 12.00
C SER A 57 -8.61 -2.90 12.64
N ALA A 58 -8.58 -4.09 12.02
CA ALA A 58 -7.90 -5.27 12.54
C ALA A 58 -7.59 -6.30 11.43
N SER A 59 -6.49 -7.04 11.59
CA SER A 59 -6.09 -8.15 10.70
C SER A 59 -6.89 -9.46 10.93
N ARG A 60 -7.92 -9.42 11.78
CA ARG A 60 -8.89 -10.49 12.01
C ARG A 60 -10.27 -9.86 12.20
N VAL A 61 -11.30 -10.43 11.57
CA VAL A 61 -12.68 -9.98 11.77
C VAL A 61 -13.26 -10.60 13.04
N SER A 62 -13.94 -9.75 13.80
CA SER A 62 -14.70 -10.08 15.00
C SER A 62 -15.83 -9.05 15.14
N THR A 63 -16.81 -9.33 16.01
CA THR A 63 -17.88 -8.37 16.32
C THR A 63 -17.29 -7.03 16.73
N GLY A 64 -17.68 -5.96 16.05
CA GLY A 64 -17.16 -4.61 16.30
C GLY A 64 -15.92 -4.20 15.50
N THR A 65 -15.29 -5.09 14.72
CA THR A 65 -14.29 -4.70 13.69
C THR A 65 -14.93 -3.70 12.74
N ALA A 66 -14.24 -2.59 12.45
CA ALA A 66 -14.70 -1.58 11.51
C ALA A 66 -14.02 -1.77 10.15
N VAL A 67 -14.79 -1.57 9.08
CA VAL A 67 -14.36 -1.49 7.68
C VAL A 67 -14.49 -0.03 7.24
N TYR A 68 -13.41 0.53 6.72
CA TYR A 68 -13.35 1.87 6.17
C TYR A 68 -13.38 1.77 4.64
N ARG A 69 -14.29 2.49 3.98
CA ARG A 69 -14.47 2.43 2.53
C ARG A 69 -14.45 3.82 1.93
N ALA A 70 -13.55 4.05 0.99
CA ALA A 70 -13.43 5.29 0.25
C ALA A 70 -13.91 5.16 -1.20
N GLY A 71 -14.29 6.30 -1.79
CA GLY A 71 -14.94 6.37 -3.09
C GLY A 71 -15.23 7.80 -3.55
N TYR A 72 -16.01 7.94 -4.62
CA TYR A 72 -16.34 9.24 -5.22
C TYR A 72 -17.66 9.27 -6.01
N ASP A 73 -18.14 10.50 -6.25
CA ASP A 73 -19.24 10.83 -7.15
C ASP A 73 -18.72 11.63 -8.36
N MET A 74 -18.82 11.03 -9.54
CA MET A 74 -18.38 11.61 -10.83
C MET A 74 -19.23 12.79 -11.31
N ALA A 75 -20.43 13.01 -10.74
CA ALA A 75 -21.26 14.14 -11.13
C ALA A 75 -20.72 15.49 -10.61
N ASN A 76 -19.89 15.49 -9.57
CA ASN A 76 -19.41 16.69 -8.89
C ASN A 76 -17.95 16.62 -8.39
N TRP A 77 -17.29 15.47 -8.56
CA TRP A 77 -15.93 15.19 -8.08
C TRP A 77 -15.79 15.43 -6.57
N SER A 78 -16.68 14.82 -5.82
CA SER A 78 -16.61 14.72 -4.36
C SER A 78 -16.26 13.31 -3.92
N GLY A 79 -15.58 13.19 -2.79
CA GLY A 79 -15.19 11.91 -2.21
C GLY A 79 -16.10 11.49 -1.08
N THR A 80 -16.15 10.18 -0.85
CA THR A 80 -16.72 9.59 0.36
C THR A 80 -15.63 8.85 1.12
N LEU A 81 -15.71 8.87 2.45
CA LEU A 81 -15.06 7.90 3.32
C LEU A 81 -16.07 7.56 4.42
N THR A 82 -16.38 6.27 4.56
CA THR A 82 -17.37 5.76 5.52
C THR A 82 -16.75 4.68 6.39
N ALA A 83 -17.20 4.55 7.64
CA ALA A 83 -16.92 3.40 8.48
C ALA A 83 -18.19 2.59 8.70
N THR A 84 -18.10 1.26 8.52
CA THR A 84 -19.20 0.33 8.80
C THR A 84 -18.66 -0.82 9.65
N ARG A 85 -19.40 -1.26 10.67
CA ARG A 85 -18.94 -2.31 11.58
C ARG A 85 -19.53 -3.67 11.26
N PHE A 86 -18.81 -4.72 11.63
CA PHE A 86 -19.34 -6.07 11.70
C PHE A 86 -20.26 -6.24 12.92
N GLY A 87 -21.47 -6.75 12.67
CA GLY A 87 -22.44 -7.16 13.66
C GLY A 87 -22.05 -8.44 14.40
N ALA A 88 -22.88 -8.84 15.36
CA ALA A 88 -22.71 -10.10 16.10
C ALA A 88 -22.99 -11.34 15.24
N ASP A 89 -23.63 -11.17 14.09
CA ASP A 89 -23.92 -12.22 13.10
C ASP A 89 -22.80 -12.41 12.06
N GLY A 90 -21.69 -11.68 12.20
CA GLY A 90 -20.55 -11.72 11.28
C GLY A 90 -20.77 -10.97 9.96
N ARG A 91 -21.90 -10.28 9.76
CA ARG A 91 -22.14 -9.44 8.58
C ARG A 91 -21.73 -7.99 8.81
N LEU A 92 -21.39 -7.31 7.73
CA LEU A 92 -21.25 -5.86 7.74
C LEU A 92 -22.63 -5.20 7.92
N ALA A 93 -22.74 -4.21 8.81
CA ALA A 93 -23.99 -3.51 9.08
C ALA A 93 -24.54 -2.83 7.80
N SER A 94 -25.86 -2.74 7.67
CA SER A 94 -26.51 -2.07 6.53
C SER A 94 -26.42 -0.54 6.57
N VAL A 95 -25.86 0.04 7.63
CA VAL A 95 -25.74 1.48 7.87
C VAL A 95 -24.32 1.80 8.31
N ALA A 96 -23.68 2.75 7.64
CA ALA A 96 -22.40 3.28 8.06
C ALA A 96 -22.51 3.97 9.44
N GLN A 97 -21.57 3.70 10.34
CA GLN A 97 -21.49 4.33 11.66
C GLN A 97 -21.20 5.83 11.55
N TRP A 98 -20.41 6.22 10.54
CA TRP A 98 -20.10 7.61 10.21
C TRP A 98 -19.74 7.77 8.73
N SER A 99 -19.86 9.01 8.25
CA SER A 99 -19.45 9.48 6.92
C SER A 99 -18.61 10.73 7.09
N ALA A 100 -17.32 10.65 6.76
CA ALA A 100 -16.38 11.75 6.94
C ALA A 100 -16.71 12.96 6.06
N ARG A 101 -17.25 12.71 4.86
CA ARG A 101 -17.76 13.73 3.93
C ARG A 101 -18.84 14.59 4.59
N ASP A 102 -19.86 13.95 5.13
CA ASP A 102 -21.04 14.64 5.66
C ASP A 102 -20.72 15.32 7.01
N LEU A 103 -19.79 14.75 7.80
CA LEU A 103 -19.22 15.38 8.99
C LEU A 103 -18.39 16.62 8.66
N LEU A 104 -17.56 16.57 7.62
CA LEU A 104 -16.74 17.71 7.18
C LEU A 104 -17.61 18.84 6.62
N ASP A 105 -18.63 18.52 5.82
CA ASP A 105 -19.61 19.50 5.34
C ASP A 105 -20.36 20.17 6.50
N THR A 106 -20.84 19.38 7.46
CA THR A 106 -21.52 19.90 8.66
C THR A 106 -20.61 20.84 9.45
N ARG A 107 -19.33 20.49 9.60
CA ARG A 107 -18.30 21.31 10.26
C ARG A 107 -18.04 22.61 9.51
N MET A 108 -17.97 22.57 8.17
CA MET A 108 -17.64 23.73 7.32
C MET A 108 -18.85 24.61 6.97
N ALA A 109 -20.08 24.17 7.27
CA ALA A 109 -21.29 24.98 7.11
C ALA A 109 -21.33 26.19 8.08
N ALA A 110 -20.61 26.14 9.20
CA ALA A 110 -20.50 27.26 10.12
C ALA A 110 -19.55 28.35 9.60
N ALA A 111 -20.01 29.60 9.57
CA ALA A 111 -19.24 30.73 9.07
C ALA A 111 -17.89 30.87 9.80
N GLY A 112 -16.79 30.93 9.04
CA GLY A 112 -15.43 31.03 9.59
C GLY A 112 -14.84 29.73 10.13
N ALA A 113 -15.54 28.58 10.07
CA ALA A 113 -15.02 27.30 10.58
C ALA A 113 -13.77 26.79 9.84
N HIS A 114 -13.63 27.12 8.55
CA HIS A 114 -12.40 26.91 7.77
C HIS A 114 -11.17 27.56 8.43
N GLY A 115 -11.39 28.67 9.14
CA GLY A 115 -10.37 29.49 9.77
C GLY A 115 -10.14 29.16 11.25
N SER A 116 -11.20 28.86 12.00
CA SER A 116 -11.14 28.68 13.46
C SER A 116 -11.14 27.22 13.94
N ASN A 117 -11.63 26.28 13.11
CA ASN A 117 -11.92 24.92 13.55
C ASN A 117 -11.13 23.85 12.75
N ARG A 118 -10.96 24.03 11.43
CA ARG A 118 -10.16 23.10 10.61
C ARG A 118 -8.66 23.30 10.84
N LYS A 119 -7.92 22.20 10.97
CA LYS A 119 -6.45 22.18 11.08
C LYS A 119 -5.85 21.70 9.75
N VAL A 120 -5.15 22.57 9.03
CA VAL A 120 -4.52 22.21 7.74
C VAL A 120 -3.05 22.62 7.76
N LEU A 121 -2.19 21.64 7.54
CA LEU A 121 -0.74 21.77 7.47
C LEU A 121 -0.29 21.88 6.00
N SER A 122 0.89 22.44 5.77
CA SER A 122 1.57 22.48 4.47
C SER A 122 3.07 22.36 4.69
N PHE A 123 3.84 22.21 3.61
CA PHE A 123 5.29 22.43 3.61
C PHE A 123 5.63 23.72 2.86
N SER A 124 6.83 24.26 3.06
CA SER A 124 7.38 25.35 2.25
C SER A 124 8.91 25.29 2.20
N GLY A 125 9.46 25.64 1.04
CA GLY A 125 10.87 25.90 0.82
C GLY A 125 11.66 24.73 0.24
N THR A 126 11.02 23.63 -0.21
CA THR A 126 11.69 22.46 -0.82
C THR A 126 12.69 22.90 -1.89
N ALA A 127 13.97 22.77 -1.56
CA ALA A 127 15.08 23.11 -2.44
C ALA A 127 15.61 21.89 -3.22
N ALA A 128 16.24 22.15 -4.37
CA ALA A 128 16.73 21.13 -5.29
C ALA A 128 17.84 20.23 -4.70
N ALA A 129 17.82 18.98 -5.13
CA ALA A 129 18.89 18.00 -4.95
C ALA A 129 20.17 18.42 -5.68
N THR A 130 21.35 18.05 -5.16
CA THR A 130 22.58 18.01 -5.96
C THR A 130 22.92 16.57 -6.33
N ALA A 131 23.79 16.37 -7.33
CA ALA A 131 24.02 15.07 -7.97
C ALA A 131 24.52 13.94 -7.04
N THR A 132 24.98 14.23 -5.82
CA THR A 132 25.44 13.23 -4.85
C THR A 132 24.86 13.38 -3.43
N SER A 133 24.16 14.47 -3.13
CA SER A 133 23.37 14.60 -1.89
C SER A 133 22.28 15.66 -2.01
N ALA A 134 21.18 15.41 -1.31
CA ALA A 134 19.96 16.20 -1.42
C ALA A 134 19.24 16.30 -0.06
N ALA A 135 19.71 17.22 0.78
CA ALA A 135 18.93 17.60 1.96
C ALA A 135 17.62 18.24 1.47
N THR A 136 16.47 17.70 1.87
CA THR A 136 15.15 18.31 1.61
C THR A 136 14.99 19.56 2.48
N ARG A 137 15.72 20.63 2.13
CA ARG A 137 15.66 21.91 2.86
C ARG A 137 14.26 22.47 2.71
N GLY A 138 13.63 22.80 3.83
CA GLY A 138 12.29 23.34 3.93
C GLY A 138 11.77 23.16 5.35
N THR A 139 10.50 23.48 5.58
CA THR A 139 9.84 23.26 6.87
C THR A 139 8.34 23.08 6.69
N GLY A 140 7.73 22.27 7.55
CA GLY A 140 6.30 22.33 7.76
C GLY A 140 5.86 23.72 8.23
N ILE A 141 4.70 24.17 7.72
CA ILE A 141 4.06 25.45 8.02
C ILE A 141 2.53 25.27 8.17
N PRO A 142 1.84 26.15 8.89
CA PRO A 142 0.39 26.29 8.78
C PRO A 142 -0.02 26.54 7.31
N PHE A 143 -1.09 25.89 6.82
CA PHE A 143 -1.70 26.24 5.53
C PHE A 143 -2.52 27.52 5.65
N ARG A 144 -1.83 28.65 5.82
CA ARG A 144 -2.38 29.97 6.11
C ARG A 144 -1.66 31.00 5.27
N TRP A 145 -2.39 31.97 4.72
CA TRP A 145 -1.83 32.98 3.81
C TRP A 145 -0.60 33.73 4.36
N ALA A 146 -0.57 33.98 5.67
CA ALA A 146 0.56 34.66 6.32
C ALA A 146 1.84 33.80 6.39
N ASN A 147 1.70 32.48 6.38
CA ASN A 147 2.80 31.51 6.51
C ASN A 147 3.33 31.01 5.15
N LEU A 148 2.56 31.18 4.07
CA LEU A 148 2.98 30.79 2.72
C LEU A 148 4.15 31.63 2.21
N SER A 149 5.04 31.01 1.43
CA SER A 149 6.05 31.73 0.65
C SER A 149 5.42 32.56 -0.48
N ASP A 150 6.15 33.53 -1.02
CA ASP A 150 5.60 34.40 -2.07
C ASP A 150 5.39 33.66 -3.41
N THR A 151 6.14 32.59 -3.67
CA THR A 151 5.89 31.67 -4.80
C THR A 151 4.60 30.90 -4.62
N GLN A 152 4.33 30.37 -3.42
CA GLN A 152 3.06 29.71 -3.08
C GLN A 152 1.87 30.68 -3.19
N LYS A 153 2.00 31.90 -2.64
CA LYS A 153 0.98 32.96 -2.81
C LYS A 153 0.73 33.28 -4.29
N ALA A 154 1.78 33.44 -5.10
CA ALA A 154 1.65 33.71 -6.53
C ALA A 154 0.97 32.56 -7.30
N ALA A 155 1.23 31.30 -6.92
CA ALA A 155 0.54 30.14 -7.48
C ALA A 155 -0.96 30.10 -7.12
N LEU A 156 -1.35 30.45 -5.88
CA LEU A 156 -2.76 30.53 -5.50
C LEU A 156 -3.52 31.69 -6.18
N LYS A 157 -2.82 32.79 -6.49
CA LYS A 157 -3.36 33.87 -7.34
C LYS A 157 -3.46 33.45 -8.82
N GLY A 158 -2.52 32.64 -9.29
CA GLY A 158 -2.32 32.35 -10.72
C GLY A 158 -1.69 33.52 -11.49
N THR A 159 -1.00 34.42 -10.77
CA THR A 159 -0.36 35.62 -11.29
C THR A 159 0.68 36.13 -10.29
N THR A 160 1.72 36.79 -10.80
CA THR A 160 2.74 37.47 -9.98
C THR A 160 2.30 38.87 -9.55
N SER A 161 1.23 39.43 -10.13
CA SER A 161 0.64 40.71 -9.73
C SER A 161 0.38 40.79 -8.23
N THR A 162 0.68 41.93 -7.62
CA THR A 162 0.54 42.18 -6.18
C THR A 162 -0.65 43.06 -5.83
N ASP A 163 -1.59 43.28 -6.77
CA ASP A 163 -2.76 44.12 -6.47
C ASP A 163 -3.72 43.49 -5.46
N ASP A 164 -4.58 44.33 -4.89
CA ASP A 164 -5.50 43.94 -3.82
C ASP A 164 -6.56 42.93 -4.29
N LYS A 165 -6.95 42.95 -5.58
CA LYS A 165 -7.97 42.04 -6.12
C LYS A 165 -7.39 40.65 -6.32
N ASP A 166 -6.19 40.55 -6.89
CA ASP A 166 -5.47 39.29 -7.02
C ASP A 166 -5.11 38.73 -5.64
N THR A 167 -4.70 39.58 -4.70
CA THR A 167 -4.43 39.17 -3.31
C THR A 167 -5.69 38.69 -2.59
N ALA A 168 -6.84 39.35 -2.79
CA ALA A 168 -8.13 38.89 -2.27
C ALA A 168 -8.56 37.55 -2.90
N LEU A 169 -8.36 37.37 -4.21
CA LEU A 169 -8.63 36.11 -4.91
C LEU A 169 -7.75 34.98 -4.35
N GLY A 170 -6.45 35.18 -4.23
CA GLY A 170 -5.53 34.17 -3.69
C GLY A 170 -5.87 33.74 -2.26
N ARG A 171 -6.32 34.68 -1.41
CA ARG A 171 -6.85 34.37 -0.07
C ARG A 171 -8.13 33.55 -0.14
N ALA A 172 -9.11 33.97 -0.94
CA ALA A 172 -10.36 33.23 -1.11
C ALA A 172 -10.15 31.82 -1.71
N VAL A 173 -9.14 31.63 -2.57
CA VAL A 173 -8.72 30.30 -3.05
C VAL A 173 -8.17 29.45 -1.90
N LEU A 174 -7.32 30.02 -1.04
CA LEU A 174 -6.83 29.32 0.16
C LEU A 174 -7.98 28.93 1.10
N ASP A 175 -8.89 29.87 1.38
CA ASP A 175 -10.02 29.63 2.28
C ASP A 175 -11.00 28.60 1.68
N PHE A 176 -11.23 28.63 0.36
CA PHE A 176 -12.00 27.62 -0.37
C PHE A 176 -11.40 26.20 -0.22
N LEU A 177 -10.07 26.06 -0.37
CA LEU A 177 -9.37 24.79 -0.16
C LEU A 177 -9.48 24.32 1.30
N ARG A 178 -9.41 25.27 2.26
CA ARG A 178 -9.72 25.02 3.67
C ARG A 178 -11.19 24.70 3.95
N GLY A 179 -12.08 24.77 2.96
CA GLY A 179 -13.48 24.35 3.05
C GLY A 179 -14.48 25.49 3.13
N ASP A 180 -14.06 26.75 3.01
CA ASP A 180 -14.97 27.88 2.94
C ASP A 180 -15.86 27.82 1.70
N ARG A 181 -17.14 28.17 1.86
CA ARG A 181 -18.15 28.12 0.80
C ARG A 181 -18.73 29.51 0.45
N SER A 182 -18.26 30.58 1.08
CA SER A 182 -18.85 31.93 0.95
C SER A 182 -18.73 32.53 -0.45
N ASN A 183 -17.72 32.10 -1.22
CA ASN A 183 -17.45 32.55 -2.59
C ASN A 183 -17.85 31.48 -3.66
N GLU A 184 -18.56 30.42 -3.29
CA GLU A 184 -19.00 29.37 -4.23
C GLU A 184 -20.20 29.86 -5.06
N GLY A 185 -19.99 30.19 -6.35
CA GLY A 185 -21.03 30.72 -7.24
C GLY A 185 -21.55 32.11 -6.85
N ALA A 186 -20.87 32.80 -5.92
CA ALA A 186 -21.17 34.14 -5.42
C ALA A 186 -19.85 34.89 -5.16
N GLY A 187 -19.90 36.21 -4.97
CA GLY A 187 -18.69 37.00 -4.70
C GLY A 187 -17.65 36.86 -5.81
N LEU A 188 -16.51 36.21 -5.51
CA LEU A 188 -15.44 35.92 -6.46
C LEU A 188 -15.75 34.78 -7.46
N GLN A 189 -16.96 34.21 -7.44
CA GLN A 189 -17.45 33.19 -8.38
C GLN A 189 -16.56 31.93 -8.46
N LEU A 190 -16.09 31.46 -7.31
CA LEU A 190 -15.37 30.18 -7.21
C LEU A 190 -16.30 29.01 -7.50
N ARG A 191 -15.72 27.86 -7.88
CA ARG A 191 -16.42 26.60 -8.20
C ARG A 191 -17.41 26.22 -7.09
N LYS A 192 -18.68 26.07 -7.44
CA LYS A 192 -19.67 25.47 -6.54
C LYS A 192 -19.40 23.98 -6.37
N ARG A 193 -19.18 23.53 -5.13
CA ARG A 193 -18.97 22.11 -4.79
C ARG A 193 -20.29 21.43 -4.44
N GLY A 194 -20.33 20.11 -4.56
CA GLY A 194 -21.32 19.29 -3.84
C GLY A 194 -20.94 19.26 -2.35
N HIS A 195 -19.82 18.61 -2.07
CA HIS A 195 -19.22 18.42 -0.75
C HIS A 195 -17.81 19.02 -0.69
N VAL A 196 -17.30 19.29 0.52
CA VAL A 196 -15.96 19.83 0.75
C VAL A 196 -14.86 18.81 0.48
N LEU A 197 -15.06 17.54 0.86
CA LEU A 197 -14.11 16.44 0.63
C LEU A 197 -14.02 16.11 -0.86
N GLY A 198 -12.81 16.23 -1.42
CA GLY A 198 -12.50 15.87 -2.80
C GLY A 198 -12.58 14.37 -3.06
N ASP A 199 -12.72 13.98 -4.33
CA ASP A 199 -12.77 12.57 -4.75
C ASP A 199 -11.53 11.77 -4.32
N ILE A 200 -11.75 10.51 -3.96
CA ILE A 200 -10.70 9.55 -3.62
C ILE A 200 -10.76 8.46 -4.68
N VAL A 201 -9.70 8.36 -5.52
CA VAL A 201 -9.65 7.46 -6.68
C VAL A 201 -8.51 6.43 -6.53
N GLY A 202 -7.25 6.82 -6.64
CA GLY A 202 -6.10 5.92 -6.51
C GLY A 202 -5.68 5.61 -5.07
N SER A 203 -6.12 6.39 -4.08
CA SER A 203 -5.57 6.33 -2.72
C SER A 203 -6.09 5.16 -1.89
N GLY A 204 -5.16 4.32 -1.44
CA GLY A 204 -5.38 3.29 -0.43
C GLY A 204 -5.77 3.88 0.93
N VAL A 205 -6.81 3.35 1.57
CA VAL A 205 -7.21 3.78 2.91
C VAL A 205 -6.28 3.10 3.93
N TRP A 206 -5.50 3.89 4.67
CA TRP A 206 -4.58 3.36 5.67
C TRP A 206 -5.08 3.57 7.10
N TYR A 207 -5.46 2.49 7.78
CA TYR A 207 -5.78 2.52 9.21
C TYR A 207 -4.50 2.37 10.05
N ALA A 208 -4.27 3.31 10.98
CA ALA A 208 -3.22 3.22 11.99
C ALA A 208 -3.83 3.31 13.39
N GLY A 209 -3.84 2.18 14.10
CA GLY A 209 -4.26 2.10 15.50
C GLY A 209 -3.08 2.22 16.47
N LYS A 210 -3.20 1.53 17.60
CA LYS A 210 -2.09 1.28 18.53
C LYS A 210 -0.92 0.62 17.79
N PRO A 211 0.34 1.05 17.98
CA PRO A 211 1.51 0.43 17.35
C PRO A 211 1.58 -1.08 17.61
N ASN A 212 1.84 -1.86 16.56
CA ASN A 212 1.94 -3.33 16.62
C ASN A 212 2.98 -3.90 15.64
N SER A 213 4.06 -3.16 15.39
CA SER A 213 5.15 -3.51 14.45
C SER A 213 6.02 -4.71 14.87
N GLY A 214 5.67 -5.42 15.95
CA GLY A 214 6.33 -6.67 16.34
C GLY A 214 7.77 -6.56 16.85
N PHE A 215 8.33 -5.36 17.03
CA PHE A 215 9.66 -5.19 17.62
C PHE A 215 9.68 -5.71 19.07
N THR A 216 10.76 -6.40 19.45
CA THR A 216 10.87 -7.15 20.72
C THR A 216 11.49 -6.37 21.88
N SER A 217 11.91 -5.12 21.68
CA SER A 217 12.56 -4.33 22.74
C SER A 217 11.57 -3.81 23.78
N ASP A 218 11.97 -3.76 25.06
CA ASP A 218 11.16 -3.20 26.14
C ASP A 218 10.76 -1.73 25.89
N ALA A 219 11.64 -0.96 25.25
CA ALA A 219 11.36 0.41 24.85
C ALA A 219 10.23 0.48 23.80
N TYR A 220 10.21 -0.45 22.83
CA TYR A 220 9.09 -0.54 21.89
C TYR A 220 7.80 -1.00 22.58
N ALA A 221 7.87 -2.01 23.46
CA ALA A 221 6.69 -2.48 24.19
C ALA A 221 6.05 -1.34 25.02
N LYS A 222 6.87 -0.51 25.66
CA LYS A 222 6.45 0.72 26.35
C LYS A 222 5.88 1.76 25.38
N PHE A 223 6.55 2.08 24.27
CA PHE A 223 6.06 3.00 23.23
C PHE A 223 4.72 2.58 22.61
N ALA A 224 4.55 1.28 22.35
CA ALA A 224 3.34 0.68 21.83
C ALA A 224 2.21 0.68 22.87
N SER A 225 2.53 0.62 24.17
CA SER A 225 1.52 0.66 25.24
C SER A 225 0.87 2.05 25.43
N ILE A 226 1.50 3.13 24.97
CA ILE A 226 0.97 4.50 25.04
C ILE A 226 -0.34 4.57 24.23
N ALA A 227 -1.40 5.05 24.88
CA ALA A 227 -2.69 5.27 24.22
C ALA A 227 -2.56 6.33 23.12
N ARG A 228 -3.16 6.04 21.96
CA ARG A 228 -3.23 6.95 20.80
C ARG A 228 -4.62 6.86 20.20
N THR A 229 -5.10 7.97 19.67
CA THR A 229 -6.30 7.97 18.84
C THR A 229 -6.05 7.15 17.58
N PRO A 230 -6.84 6.10 17.29
CA PRO A 230 -6.75 5.37 16.04
C PRO A 230 -7.16 6.28 14.88
N MET A 231 -6.38 6.30 13.81
CA MET A 231 -6.56 7.18 12.66
C MET A 231 -6.81 6.40 11.38
N VAL A 232 -7.49 7.03 10.44
CA VAL A 232 -7.60 6.62 9.04
C VAL A 232 -7.01 7.72 8.18
N TYR A 233 -5.97 7.38 7.41
CA TYR A 233 -5.32 8.29 6.47
C TYR A 233 -5.69 7.94 5.03
N VAL A 234 -5.98 8.96 4.23
CA VAL A 234 -6.30 8.79 2.81
C VAL A 234 -5.98 10.08 2.05
N GLY A 235 -5.46 9.95 0.83
CA GLY A 235 -5.26 11.05 -0.10
C GLY A 235 -6.55 11.37 -0.88
N ALA A 236 -6.82 12.64 -1.10
CA ALA A 236 -7.96 13.11 -1.88
C ALA A 236 -7.56 14.15 -2.94
N ASN A 237 -8.37 14.23 -3.99
CA ASN A 237 -8.16 15.11 -5.13
C ASN A 237 -8.68 16.55 -4.91
N ASP A 238 -8.99 16.94 -3.67
CA ASP A 238 -9.07 18.34 -3.24
C ASP A 238 -7.70 18.94 -2.84
N GLY A 239 -6.62 18.18 -3.01
CA GLY A 239 -5.25 18.64 -2.78
C GLY A 239 -4.64 18.20 -1.46
N MET A 240 -5.33 17.36 -0.68
CA MET A 240 -4.93 17.02 0.69
C MET A 240 -4.76 15.53 0.95
N LEU A 241 -3.81 15.19 1.83
CA LEU A 241 -3.94 14.01 2.66
C LEU A 241 -4.82 14.37 3.86
N HIS A 242 -5.84 13.57 4.15
CA HIS A 242 -6.68 13.73 5.33
C HIS A 242 -6.35 12.67 6.38
N ALA A 243 -6.47 13.08 7.65
CA ALA A 243 -6.38 12.20 8.81
C ALA A 243 -7.71 12.25 9.59
N PHE A 244 -8.50 11.19 9.53
CA PHE A 244 -9.77 11.07 10.23
C PHE A 244 -9.64 10.23 11.49
N ASP A 245 -10.24 10.65 12.60
CA ASP A 245 -10.41 9.83 13.79
C ASP A 245 -11.25 8.59 13.42
N ALA A 246 -10.68 7.40 13.62
CA ALA A 246 -11.28 6.16 13.13
C ALA A 246 -12.56 5.76 13.90
N GLY A 247 -12.75 6.28 15.11
CA GLY A 247 -13.90 6.00 15.96
C GLY A 247 -15.13 6.85 15.63
N SER A 248 -14.92 8.11 15.25
CA SER A 248 -15.95 9.15 15.08
C SER A 248 -16.09 9.69 13.65
N GLY A 249 -15.08 9.51 12.79
CA GLY A 249 -15.05 10.02 11.43
C GLY A 249 -14.69 11.51 11.30
N GLN A 250 -14.38 12.19 12.42
CA GLN A 250 -14.00 13.60 12.37
C GLN A 250 -12.59 13.79 11.81
N GLU A 251 -12.41 14.76 10.91
CA GLU A 251 -11.09 15.15 10.40
C GLU A 251 -10.26 15.78 11.54
N ALA A 252 -9.22 15.07 12.00
CA ALA A 252 -8.31 15.59 13.01
C ALA A 252 -7.39 16.66 12.42
N PHE A 253 -6.80 16.39 11.25
CA PHE A 253 -6.03 17.35 10.47
C PHE A 253 -6.00 16.95 8.98
N ALA A 254 -5.57 17.87 8.13
CA ALA A 254 -5.21 17.61 6.74
C ALA A 254 -3.82 18.19 6.42
N TYR A 255 -3.18 17.72 5.35
CA TYR A 255 -1.87 18.17 4.89
C TYR A 255 -1.84 18.42 3.37
N VAL A 256 -1.32 19.58 2.97
CA VAL A 256 -1.18 20.05 1.58
C VAL A 256 0.30 20.01 1.15
N PRO A 257 0.68 19.10 0.24
CA PRO A 257 2.04 19.06 -0.33
C PRO A 257 2.43 20.30 -1.15
N GLU A 258 3.69 20.74 -1.05
CA GLU A 258 4.22 21.95 -1.70
C GLU A 258 4.19 21.86 -3.24
N GLY A 259 4.39 20.67 -3.81
CA GLY A 259 4.35 20.43 -5.26
C GLY A 259 2.96 20.61 -5.89
N LEU A 260 1.91 20.70 -5.08
CA LEU A 260 0.54 20.94 -5.55
C LEU A 260 0.17 22.40 -5.66
N TYR A 261 0.99 23.35 -5.17
CA TYR A 261 0.78 24.76 -5.51
C TYR A 261 1.01 24.98 -7.01
N GLY A 262 2.08 24.39 -7.56
CA GLY A 262 2.54 24.63 -8.93
C GLY A 262 3.25 25.98 -9.04
N THR A 263 3.10 26.67 -10.17
CA THR A 263 3.65 28.02 -10.38
C THR A 263 2.55 29.02 -10.67
N ALA A 264 2.85 30.32 -10.67
CA ALA A 264 1.87 31.34 -11.10
C ALA A 264 1.36 31.10 -12.53
N ALA A 265 2.22 30.62 -13.44
CA ALA A 265 1.85 30.34 -14.83
C ALA A 265 1.16 28.97 -15.03
N ALA A 266 1.50 27.98 -14.20
CA ALA A 266 0.89 26.65 -14.20
C ALA A 266 0.40 26.31 -12.78
N PRO A 267 -0.62 27.01 -12.26
CA PRO A 267 -1.09 26.79 -10.91
C PRO A 267 -1.88 25.49 -10.86
N LYS A 268 -1.75 24.74 -9.76
CA LYS A 268 -2.39 23.43 -9.58
C LYS A 268 -3.55 23.54 -8.59
N LEU A 269 -3.30 23.85 -7.31
CA LEU A 269 -4.33 23.99 -6.27
C LEU A 269 -5.41 25.03 -6.63
N LYS A 270 -5.02 26.19 -7.23
CA LYS A 270 -5.97 27.19 -7.72
C LYS A 270 -7.04 26.61 -8.65
N ARG A 271 -6.70 25.60 -9.45
CA ARG A 271 -7.64 25.04 -10.44
C ARG A 271 -8.85 24.36 -9.81
N LEU A 272 -8.77 23.95 -8.55
CA LEU A 272 -9.91 23.38 -7.81
C LEU A 272 -11.04 24.38 -7.57
N SER A 273 -10.76 25.68 -7.62
CA SER A 273 -11.76 26.75 -7.47
C SER A 273 -12.22 27.35 -8.80
N GLU A 274 -11.74 26.87 -9.94
CA GLU A 274 -12.15 27.36 -11.27
C GLU A 274 -13.56 26.85 -11.62
N GLY A 275 -14.48 27.75 -11.98
CA GLY A 275 -15.89 27.39 -12.22
C GLY A 275 -16.09 26.35 -13.32
N SER A 276 -15.32 26.43 -14.41
CA SER A 276 -15.24 25.42 -15.47
C SER A 276 -14.19 24.35 -15.14
N TYR A 277 -14.38 23.67 -14.01
CA TYR A 277 -13.46 22.65 -13.52
C TYR A 277 -13.43 21.41 -14.42
N SER A 278 -12.25 21.11 -14.95
CA SER A 278 -11.87 19.77 -15.40
C SER A 278 -11.23 19.03 -14.24
N HIS A 279 -11.61 17.77 -14.04
CA HIS A 279 -10.98 16.90 -13.05
C HIS A 279 -9.47 16.77 -13.28
N ARG A 280 -8.74 16.65 -12.17
CA ARG A 280 -7.30 16.44 -12.10
C ARG A 280 -7.01 15.68 -10.81
N TYR A 281 -6.05 14.78 -10.88
CA TYR A 281 -5.48 14.13 -9.69
C TYR A 281 -4.59 15.09 -8.90
N TYR A 282 -4.56 14.93 -7.57
CA TYR A 282 -3.73 15.71 -6.65
C TYR A 282 -2.97 14.82 -5.67
N VAL A 283 -3.56 14.43 -4.53
CA VAL A 283 -2.97 13.46 -3.59
C VAL A 283 -3.64 12.11 -3.83
N ASP A 284 -3.28 11.48 -4.94
CA ASP A 284 -3.93 10.26 -5.42
C ASP A 284 -3.19 8.97 -4.99
N GLY A 285 -2.01 9.12 -4.39
CA GLY A 285 -1.19 8.01 -3.94
C GLY A 285 -1.67 7.36 -2.64
N SER A 286 -1.26 6.11 -2.41
CA SER A 286 -1.61 5.36 -1.19
C SER A 286 -0.65 5.70 -0.03
N PRO A 287 -1.12 6.28 1.09
CA PRO A 287 -0.31 6.49 2.27
C PRO A 287 0.00 5.18 3.01
N PHE A 288 1.08 5.18 3.80
CA PHE A 288 1.35 4.12 4.77
C PHE A 288 2.03 4.65 6.04
N VAL A 289 1.89 3.92 7.15
CA VAL A 289 2.53 4.26 8.44
C VAL A 289 3.43 3.12 8.89
N ALA A 290 4.62 3.46 9.40
CA ALA A 290 5.56 2.52 9.98
C ALA A 290 6.20 3.09 11.25
N ASP A 291 6.55 2.21 12.19
CA ASP A 291 7.29 2.60 13.40
C ASP A 291 8.80 2.47 13.19
N ILE A 292 9.57 3.46 13.66
CA ILE A 292 11.03 3.44 13.65
C ILE A 292 11.62 4.01 14.94
N TYR A 293 12.78 3.48 15.32
CA TYR A 293 13.60 4.01 16.41
C TYR A 293 14.59 5.05 15.84
N MET A 294 14.33 6.33 16.12
CA MET A 294 15.18 7.43 15.65
C MET A 294 16.38 7.71 16.56
N GLY A 295 16.41 7.13 17.77
CA GLY A 295 17.46 7.33 18.76
C GLY A 295 18.84 6.83 18.33
N ALA A 296 19.87 7.20 19.09
CA ALA A 296 21.20 6.63 18.92
C ALA A 296 21.20 5.14 19.31
N THR A 297 22.02 4.34 18.61
CA THR A 297 22.35 2.98 19.01
C THR A 297 22.90 3.00 20.44
N ALA A 298 22.39 2.14 21.31
CA ALA A 298 22.40 2.31 22.77
C ALA A 298 23.75 2.79 23.35
N THR A 299 23.79 4.03 23.84
CA THR A 299 24.89 4.53 24.68
C THR A 299 24.54 4.37 26.15
N ALA A 300 25.56 4.20 27.01
CA ALA A 300 25.41 3.96 28.44
C ALA A 300 24.69 5.09 29.21
N SER A 301 24.50 6.26 28.59
CA SER A 301 23.82 7.41 29.18
C SER A 301 22.32 7.50 28.85
N THR A 302 21.77 6.60 28.01
CA THR A 302 20.35 6.68 27.60
C THR A 302 19.41 6.04 28.62
N THR A 303 18.52 6.84 29.19
CA THR A 303 17.44 6.38 30.07
C THR A 303 16.37 5.62 29.30
N ASP A 304 15.58 4.81 30.00
CA ASP A 304 14.44 4.10 29.41
C ASP A 304 13.38 5.06 28.85
N ALA A 305 13.16 6.22 29.48
CA ALA A 305 12.21 7.21 29.01
C ALA A 305 12.63 7.81 27.66
N GLU A 306 13.92 8.11 27.50
CA GLU A 306 14.48 8.61 26.23
C GLU A 306 14.39 7.55 25.12
N LYS A 307 14.67 6.28 25.44
CA LYS A 307 14.51 5.17 24.47
C LYS A 307 13.06 5.02 24.02
N VAL A 308 12.08 5.24 24.90
CA VAL A 308 10.65 5.23 24.56
C VAL A 308 10.28 6.44 23.70
N ALA A 309 10.78 7.64 24.03
CA ALA A 309 10.51 8.88 23.28
C ALA A 309 11.20 8.93 21.91
N ALA A 310 12.27 8.15 21.74
CA ALA A 310 13.01 8.01 20.49
C ALA A 310 12.33 7.10 19.46
N TRP A 311 11.34 6.29 19.86
CA TRP A 311 10.45 5.61 18.93
C TRP A 311 9.46 6.62 18.32
N LYS A 312 9.20 6.44 17.03
CA LYS A 312 8.34 7.30 16.21
C LYS A 312 7.44 6.46 15.31
N SER A 313 6.28 6.98 14.94
CA SER A 313 5.41 6.44 13.90
C SER A 313 5.34 7.46 12.77
N PHE A 314 5.96 7.16 11.64
CA PHE A 314 6.02 8.06 10.48
C PHE A 314 5.05 7.60 9.40
N LEU A 315 4.30 8.57 8.87
CA LEU A 315 3.46 8.39 7.68
C LEU A 315 4.25 8.80 6.45
N VAL A 316 4.24 7.98 5.42
CA VAL A 316 4.69 8.33 4.07
C VAL A 316 3.45 8.47 3.20
N GLY A 317 3.32 9.59 2.48
CA GLY A 317 2.25 9.83 1.51
C GLY A 317 2.83 10.23 0.16
N THR A 318 2.09 9.98 -0.92
CA THR A 318 2.57 10.19 -2.29
C THR A 318 1.49 10.85 -3.16
N LEU A 319 1.89 11.48 -4.27
CA LEU A 319 0.91 12.15 -5.15
C LEU A 319 0.22 11.22 -6.16
N GLY A 320 0.73 10.00 -6.38
CA GLY A 320 0.19 9.08 -7.38
C GLY A 320 0.12 9.72 -8.77
N ALA A 321 -1.07 9.81 -9.35
CA ALA A 321 -1.29 10.47 -10.64
C ALA A 321 -1.16 12.01 -10.59
N GLY A 322 -1.33 12.66 -9.45
CA GLY A 322 -1.35 14.14 -9.34
C GLY A 322 0.02 14.83 -9.41
N GLY A 323 1.11 14.05 -9.33
CA GLY A 323 2.46 14.55 -9.50
C GLY A 323 3.54 13.54 -9.12
N LYS A 324 4.77 14.04 -9.16
CA LYS A 324 5.98 13.31 -8.77
C LYS A 324 6.26 13.50 -7.28
N GLY A 325 6.94 12.55 -6.67
CA GLY A 325 7.42 12.65 -5.29
C GLY A 325 6.43 12.24 -4.19
N TYR A 326 6.92 12.38 -2.96
CA TYR A 326 6.35 11.89 -1.71
C TYR A 326 6.67 12.87 -0.55
N PHE A 327 6.00 12.68 0.58
CA PHE A 327 6.21 13.45 1.80
C PHE A 327 6.17 12.53 3.04
N VAL A 328 6.78 12.97 4.14
CA VAL A 328 6.89 12.22 5.40
C VAL A 328 6.40 13.06 6.57
N LEU A 329 5.44 12.52 7.33
CA LEU A 329 4.84 13.17 8.51
C LEU A 329 5.11 12.37 9.79
N ASP A 330 5.48 13.04 10.90
CA ASP A 330 5.47 12.45 12.24
C ASP A 330 4.02 12.37 12.76
N VAL A 331 3.47 11.15 12.76
CA VAL A 331 2.13 10.84 13.27
C VAL A 331 2.21 10.03 14.57
N THR A 332 3.27 10.19 15.36
CA THR A 332 3.46 9.48 16.63
C THR A 332 2.36 9.79 17.64
N LYS A 333 1.82 11.02 17.62
CA LYS A 333 0.75 11.49 18.51
C LYS A 333 -0.31 12.26 17.72
N PRO A 334 -1.14 11.59 16.92
CA PRO A 334 -2.02 12.26 15.97
C PRO A 334 -3.07 13.16 16.64
N GLN A 335 -3.47 12.83 17.87
CA GLN A 335 -4.40 13.64 18.66
C GLN A 335 -3.83 14.98 19.14
N ASP A 336 -2.50 15.09 19.22
CA ASP A 336 -1.84 16.34 19.65
C ASP A 336 -1.65 17.30 18.46
N ILE A 337 -1.74 16.83 17.21
CA ILE A 337 -1.40 17.59 15.99
C ILE A 337 -2.25 18.86 15.85
N ASP A 338 -1.55 19.96 15.59
CA ASP A 338 -2.06 21.31 15.44
C ASP A 338 -1.23 22.07 14.38
N GLU A 339 -1.77 23.15 13.83
CA GLU A 339 -1.05 24.01 12.88
C GLU A 339 0.21 24.63 13.47
N THR A 340 0.28 24.88 14.78
CA THR A 340 1.52 25.35 15.42
C THR A 340 2.64 24.30 15.43
N MET A 341 2.30 23.01 15.37
CA MET A 341 3.26 21.90 15.28
C MET A 341 3.55 21.46 13.83
N ALA A 342 3.23 22.30 12.84
CA ALA A 342 3.44 21.94 11.43
C ALA A 342 4.89 21.54 11.14
N ARG A 343 5.87 22.23 11.74
CA ARG A 343 7.31 21.97 11.58
C ARG A 343 7.75 20.62 12.17
N GLU A 344 7.19 20.24 13.31
CA GLU A 344 7.47 18.99 14.00
C GLU A 344 6.72 17.81 13.35
N THR A 345 5.61 18.11 12.67
CA THR A 345 4.77 17.13 11.97
C THR A 345 5.27 16.87 10.55
N ALA A 346 5.38 17.87 9.68
CA ALA A 346 5.79 17.69 8.29
C ALA A 346 7.32 17.76 8.17
N LEU A 347 7.95 16.58 8.15
CA LEU A 347 9.40 16.42 8.25
C LEU A 347 10.10 16.62 6.90
N ILE A 348 9.51 16.09 5.82
CA ILE A 348 10.08 16.03 4.47
C ILE A 348 8.95 16.18 3.46
N ASP A 349 9.14 17.01 2.43
CA ASP A 349 8.28 17.06 1.25
C ASP A 349 9.14 17.15 -0.03
N THR A 350 9.07 16.12 -0.87
CA THR A 350 9.79 16.07 -2.16
C THR A 350 8.89 16.38 -3.35
N THR A 351 7.62 16.75 -3.15
CA THR A 351 6.67 16.94 -4.25
C THR A 351 6.97 18.16 -5.11
N ALA A 352 7.70 19.14 -4.56
CA ALA A 352 8.27 20.28 -5.30
C ALA A 352 9.77 20.10 -5.67
N LEU A 353 10.35 18.92 -5.40
CA LEU A 353 11.75 18.64 -5.69
C LEU A 353 11.96 18.51 -7.21
N SER A 354 12.78 19.40 -7.78
CA SER A 354 13.26 19.27 -9.16
C SER A 354 14.39 18.25 -9.20
N ASP A 355 14.07 17.01 -9.56
CA ASP A 355 15.03 15.91 -9.73
C ASP A 355 14.64 15.04 -10.92
N ASP A 356 15.59 14.74 -11.80
CA ASP A 356 15.32 14.03 -13.06
C ASP A 356 14.97 12.55 -12.86
N ASP A 357 15.43 11.92 -11.78
CA ASP A 357 15.14 10.51 -11.52
C ASP A 357 13.84 10.33 -10.73
N LEU A 358 13.31 11.37 -10.07
CA LEU A 358 12.07 11.28 -9.31
C LEU A 358 10.85 11.18 -10.24
N GLY A 359 10.06 10.13 -10.07
CA GLY A 359 8.85 9.84 -10.83
C GLY A 359 7.56 9.92 -10.01
N HIS A 360 6.48 9.49 -10.66
CA HIS A 360 5.18 9.26 -10.03
C HIS A 360 5.22 8.03 -9.12
N GLN A 361 4.70 8.21 -7.92
CA GLN A 361 4.82 7.26 -6.82
C GLN A 361 3.48 6.55 -6.56
N PHE A 362 3.16 5.57 -7.40
CA PHE A 362 1.98 4.69 -7.25
C PHE A 362 2.21 3.49 -6.32
N GLN A 363 3.38 3.42 -5.70
CA GLN A 363 3.86 2.26 -4.95
C GLN A 363 3.05 2.04 -3.67
N GLN A 364 2.43 0.86 -3.55
CA GLN A 364 1.95 0.35 -2.26
C GLN A 364 3.12 -0.27 -1.47
N PRO A 365 3.14 -0.16 -0.13
CA PRO A 365 4.27 -0.64 0.65
C PRO A 365 4.36 -2.17 0.68
N ALA A 366 5.57 -2.69 0.73
CA ALA A 366 5.82 -4.06 1.13
C ALA A 366 5.50 -4.26 2.62
N LEU A 367 4.61 -5.21 2.94
CA LEU A 367 4.22 -5.49 4.33
C LEU A 367 4.96 -6.70 4.93
N ASP A 368 5.21 -6.62 6.24
CA ASP A 368 5.63 -7.76 7.04
C ASP A 368 4.50 -8.79 7.19
N SER A 369 4.82 -10.06 7.00
CA SER A 369 3.86 -11.17 6.94
C SER A 369 3.07 -11.37 8.24
N PHE A 370 3.63 -10.98 9.40
CA PHE A 370 3.04 -11.24 10.72
C PHE A 370 2.51 -9.98 11.40
N SER A 371 3.31 -8.92 11.45
CA SER A 371 2.98 -7.64 12.10
C SER A 371 2.20 -6.69 11.21
N ARG A 372 2.18 -6.92 9.89
CA ARG A 372 1.60 -6.02 8.86
C ARG A 372 2.17 -4.60 8.85
N ARG A 373 3.33 -4.38 9.49
CA ARG A 373 4.16 -3.17 9.35
C ARG A 373 4.57 -3.00 7.88
N ALA A 374 4.54 -1.76 7.37
CA ALA A 374 5.26 -1.40 6.15
C ALA A 374 6.78 -1.47 6.38
N LEU A 375 7.47 -2.30 5.60
CA LEU A 375 8.89 -2.65 5.82
C LEU A 375 9.87 -1.56 5.36
N GLN A 376 9.43 -0.69 4.46
CA GLN A 376 10.29 0.27 3.76
C GLN A 376 10.80 1.44 4.60
N LEU A 377 10.41 1.53 5.87
CA LEU A 377 10.87 2.57 6.79
C LEU A 377 11.70 1.89 7.88
N ALA A 378 13.02 1.90 7.70
CA ALA A 378 13.94 0.98 8.40
C ALA A 378 15.31 1.60 8.74
N PRO A 379 16.01 1.05 9.75
CA PRO A 379 17.45 1.23 9.94
C PRO A 379 18.25 0.58 8.80
N LEU A 380 19.42 1.17 8.49
CA LEU A 380 20.34 0.71 7.45
C LEU A 380 21.73 0.40 8.03
N ASN A 381 22.51 -0.44 7.33
CA ASN A 381 23.83 -0.91 7.80
C ASN A 381 24.88 0.18 8.03
N ASN A 382 24.71 1.38 7.45
CA ASN A 382 25.52 2.56 7.76
C ASN A 382 25.11 3.30 9.05
N GLY A 383 24.16 2.75 9.82
CA GLY A 383 23.65 3.31 11.08
C GLY A 383 22.57 4.38 10.91
N ARG A 384 22.22 4.76 9.67
CA ARG A 384 21.19 5.76 9.38
C ARG A 384 19.79 5.15 9.32
N LYS A 385 18.78 6.00 9.42
CA LYS A 385 17.35 5.65 9.29
C LYS A 385 16.82 6.21 7.98
N ALA A 386 16.01 5.45 7.24
CA ALA A 386 15.52 5.87 5.94
C ALA A 386 14.11 5.38 5.58
N VAL A 387 13.50 6.04 4.60
CA VAL A 387 12.45 5.48 3.75
C VAL A 387 13.09 4.97 2.45
N ILE A 388 12.75 3.75 2.05
CA ILE A 388 13.34 3.03 0.93
C ILE A 388 12.25 2.79 -0.12
N LEU A 389 12.32 3.47 -1.25
CA LEU A 389 11.33 3.44 -2.33
C LEU A 389 11.99 3.01 -3.64
N GLY A 390 11.20 2.66 -4.66
CA GLY A 390 11.67 2.79 -6.04
C GLY A 390 11.47 4.23 -6.48
N ASN A 391 12.26 4.74 -7.44
CA ASN A 391 12.11 6.13 -7.88
C ASN A 391 10.78 6.46 -8.57
N GLY A 392 9.98 5.44 -8.92
CA GLY A 392 8.68 5.60 -9.54
C GLY A 392 8.77 5.80 -11.05
N TYR A 393 7.66 6.14 -11.68
CA TYR A 393 7.47 6.03 -13.14
C TYR A 393 7.40 7.41 -13.81
N ASN A 394 7.70 7.50 -15.11
CA ASN A 394 7.65 8.76 -15.86
C ASN A 394 8.53 9.86 -15.22
N SER A 395 9.68 9.47 -14.67
CA SER A 395 10.76 10.39 -14.26
C SER A 395 11.35 11.05 -15.51
N THR A 396 12.03 12.20 -15.38
CA THR A 396 12.59 12.90 -16.56
C THR A 396 13.70 12.08 -17.22
N SER A 397 14.45 11.31 -16.44
CA SER A 397 15.50 10.41 -16.94
C SER A 397 14.94 9.10 -17.50
N GLU A 398 13.74 8.68 -17.08
CA GLU A 398 13.14 7.36 -17.36
C GLU A 398 14.08 6.18 -17.05
N LYS A 399 14.81 6.28 -15.93
CA LYS A 399 15.68 5.25 -15.38
C LYS A 399 15.03 4.57 -14.17
N ALA A 400 15.41 3.33 -13.88
CA ALA A 400 15.09 2.62 -12.66
C ALA A 400 16.21 2.81 -11.60
N MET A 401 15.83 3.33 -10.43
CA MET A 401 16.70 3.59 -9.29
C MET A 401 16.01 3.15 -7.99
N LEU A 402 16.76 2.49 -7.10
CA LEU A 402 16.37 2.38 -5.69
C LEU A 402 16.65 3.73 -5.03
N TRP A 403 15.67 4.24 -4.30
CA TRP A 403 15.64 5.59 -3.77
C TRP A 403 15.59 5.54 -2.24
N ILE A 404 16.67 5.96 -1.59
CA ILE A 404 16.84 5.91 -0.14
C ILE A 404 16.80 7.35 0.40
N GLN A 405 15.68 7.75 0.99
CA GLN A 405 15.51 9.01 1.69
C GLN A 405 15.94 8.84 3.14
N TYR A 406 17.07 9.41 3.54
CA TYR A 406 17.44 9.44 4.95
C TYR A 406 16.50 10.35 5.74
N LEU A 407 16.18 9.92 6.97
CA LEU A 407 15.28 10.58 7.92
C LEU A 407 16.03 11.32 9.03
N ASP A 408 17.34 11.12 9.12
CA ASP A 408 18.23 11.66 10.15
C ASP A 408 19.31 12.58 9.56
N GLY A 409 19.99 13.32 10.44
CA GLY A 409 21.13 14.17 10.07
C GLY A 409 20.75 15.24 9.04
N ASP A 410 21.36 15.15 7.86
CA ASP A 410 21.12 16.06 6.74
C ASP A 410 19.88 15.72 5.89
N GLN A 411 19.17 14.62 6.20
CA GLN A 411 18.04 14.10 5.42
C GLN A 411 18.35 13.99 3.91
N SER A 412 19.56 13.57 3.56
CA SER A 412 19.97 13.36 2.16
C SER A 412 19.21 12.22 1.48
N ILE A 413 19.14 12.28 0.15
CA ILE A 413 18.74 11.15 -0.70
C ILE A 413 20.00 10.44 -1.23
N LEU A 414 20.03 9.12 -1.14
CA LEU A 414 20.96 8.24 -1.85
C LEU A 414 20.17 7.50 -2.94
N LYS A 415 20.67 7.52 -4.19
CA LYS A 415 20.09 6.77 -5.32
C LYS A 415 21.04 5.64 -5.71
N ILE A 416 20.49 4.44 -5.91
CA ILE A 416 21.26 3.28 -6.40
C ILE A 416 20.64 2.80 -7.71
N PRO A 417 21.36 2.89 -8.85
CA PRO A 417 20.83 2.49 -10.14
C PRO A 417 20.64 0.96 -10.25
N ALA A 418 19.55 0.54 -10.90
CA ALA A 418 19.22 -0.87 -11.06
C ALA A 418 20.19 -1.60 -12.02
N PRO A 419 20.52 -1.02 -13.18
CA PRO A 419 21.89 -1.12 -13.70
C PRO A 419 22.57 0.25 -13.75
N VAL A 420 23.86 0.31 -13.40
CA VAL A 420 24.71 1.52 -13.35
C VAL A 420 24.68 2.32 -14.66
N THR A 421 24.66 1.64 -15.80
CA THR A 421 24.51 2.28 -17.11
C THR A 421 23.09 2.07 -17.64
N GLN A 422 22.33 3.17 -17.73
CA GLN A 422 21.00 3.21 -18.33
C GLN A 422 20.93 4.34 -19.36
N GLY A 423 20.31 4.07 -20.50
CA GLY A 423 19.87 5.12 -21.41
C GLY A 423 18.86 6.03 -20.71
N ALA A 424 18.78 7.28 -21.14
CA ALA A 424 17.64 8.13 -20.82
C ALA A 424 16.51 7.87 -21.82
N GLY A 425 15.25 8.12 -21.45
CA GLY A 425 14.12 7.97 -22.37
C GLY A 425 13.73 6.52 -22.65
N THR A 426 13.90 5.61 -21.67
CA THR A 426 13.62 4.16 -21.85
C THR A 426 12.21 3.74 -21.41
N GLY A 427 11.38 4.67 -20.93
CA GLY A 427 10.10 4.38 -20.30
C GLY A 427 10.20 3.61 -18.97
N ASN A 428 11.39 3.46 -18.39
CA ASN A 428 11.61 2.66 -17.19
C ASN A 428 11.41 3.46 -15.88
N GLY A 429 11.29 2.73 -14.78
CA GLY A 429 11.15 3.24 -13.42
C GLY A 429 11.07 2.08 -12.44
N LEU A 430 11.71 2.20 -11.27
CA LEU A 430 11.70 1.12 -10.28
C LEU A 430 10.42 1.16 -9.44
N SER A 431 9.86 -0.02 -9.18
CA SER A 431 8.66 -0.26 -8.40
C SER A 431 8.95 -0.43 -6.91
N ALA A 432 7.92 -0.72 -6.11
CA ALA A 432 8.00 -0.83 -4.66
C ALA A 432 9.01 -1.93 -4.21
N PRO A 433 10.06 -1.59 -3.44
CA PRO A 433 11.03 -2.56 -2.95
C PRO A 433 10.52 -3.37 -1.75
N ARG A 434 10.77 -4.68 -1.77
CA ARG A 434 10.72 -5.55 -0.59
C ARG A 434 12.10 -5.59 0.05
N VAL A 435 12.24 -4.97 1.23
CA VAL A 435 13.49 -5.00 2.01
C VAL A 435 13.56 -6.22 2.92
N ILE A 436 14.77 -6.69 3.18
CA ILE A 436 15.08 -7.91 3.94
C ILE A 436 16.23 -7.63 4.91
N ASP A 437 15.98 -7.96 6.18
CA ASP A 437 16.98 -8.19 7.23
C ASP A 437 17.38 -9.67 7.16
N ARG A 438 18.66 -9.97 6.89
CA ARG A 438 19.14 -11.34 6.61
C ARG A 438 19.77 -11.98 7.84
N ASP A 439 20.39 -11.20 8.72
CA ASP A 439 21.04 -11.72 9.95
C ASP A 439 20.22 -11.53 11.24
N GLY A 440 19.13 -10.75 11.18
CA GLY A 440 18.20 -10.53 12.27
C GLY A 440 18.59 -9.37 13.19
N ASP A 441 19.54 -8.52 12.80
CA ASP A 441 20.03 -7.41 13.63
C ASP A 441 19.14 -6.15 13.62
N GLY A 442 18.08 -6.14 12.80
CA GLY A 442 17.11 -5.06 12.66
C GLY A 442 17.44 -4.02 11.59
N LYS A 443 18.47 -4.25 10.75
CA LYS A 443 18.84 -3.41 9.61
C LYS A 443 18.53 -4.09 8.27
N VAL A 444 18.43 -3.30 7.21
CA VAL A 444 18.25 -3.86 5.85
C VAL A 444 19.60 -4.28 5.25
N ASP A 445 19.67 -5.54 4.84
CA ASP A 445 20.79 -6.13 4.10
C ASP A 445 20.53 -6.22 2.60
N LEU A 446 19.29 -6.52 2.19
CA LEU A 446 18.92 -6.73 0.80
C LEU A 446 17.61 -6.00 0.47
N ALA A 447 17.45 -5.59 -0.78
CA ALA A 447 16.17 -5.17 -1.33
C ALA A 447 15.89 -5.86 -2.67
N TYR A 448 14.64 -6.28 -2.90
CA TYR A 448 14.16 -6.82 -4.18
C TYR A 448 13.09 -5.90 -4.76
N ALA A 449 13.21 -5.53 -6.04
CA ALA A 449 12.26 -4.62 -6.68
C ALA A 449 12.11 -4.93 -8.18
N GLY A 450 10.88 -4.86 -8.67
CA GLY A 450 10.57 -4.93 -10.10
C GLY A 450 10.78 -3.59 -10.82
N ASP A 451 10.86 -3.62 -12.14
CA ASP A 451 10.83 -2.42 -12.99
C ASP A 451 9.81 -2.54 -14.14
N LEU A 452 9.60 -1.44 -14.88
CA LEU A 452 8.66 -1.39 -16.00
C LEU A 452 9.14 -2.13 -17.26
N LEU A 453 10.40 -2.55 -17.32
CA LEU A 453 10.95 -3.39 -18.39
C LEU A 453 10.90 -4.88 -18.04
N GLY A 454 10.27 -5.24 -16.91
CA GLY A 454 10.05 -6.61 -16.48
C GLY A 454 11.25 -7.26 -15.79
N ASN A 455 12.22 -6.48 -15.34
CA ASN A 455 13.36 -6.99 -14.58
C ASN A 455 13.02 -7.07 -13.09
N MET A 456 13.36 -8.19 -12.44
CA MET A 456 13.39 -8.30 -10.99
C MET A 456 14.83 -8.10 -10.49
N TRP A 457 15.08 -6.99 -9.81
CA TRP A 457 16.39 -6.59 -9.32
C TRP A 457 16.61 -7.04 -7.88
N ARG A 458 17.88 -7.28 -7.53
CA ARG A 458 18.36 -7.38 -6.14
C ARG A 458 19.40 -6.31 -5.89
N PHE A 459 19.30 -5.63 -4.76
CA PHE A 459 20.27 -4.67 -4.24
C PHE A 459 20.92 -5.24 -2.98
N ASP A 460 22.24 -5.14 -2.87
CA ASP A 460 22.99 -5.43 -1.65
C ASP A 460 23.26 -4.13 -0.88
N LEU A 461 22.71 -4.05 0.33
CA LEU A 461 22.78 -2.94 1.27
C LEU A 461 23.55 -3.33 2.57
N SER A 462 24.30 -4.44 2.56
CA SER A 462 24.87 -5.03 3.77
C SER A 462 26.24 -4.47 4.22
N ASP A 463 26.97 -3.75 3.36
CA ASP A 463 28.20 -3.06 3.80
C ASP A 463 27.85 -1.85 4.70
N ARG A 464 28.72 -1.52 5.65
CA ARG A 464 28.56 -0.34 6.52
C ARG A 464 28.84 0.98 5.78
N ASP A 465 29.58 0.91 4.69
CA ASP A 465 29.82 2.03 3.78
C ASP A 465 28.78 1.99 2.65
N GLY A 466 27.79 2.87 2.75
CA GLY A 466 26.68 2.96 1.79
C GLY A 466 27.09 3.37 0.38
N SER A 467 28.33 3.81 0.15
CA SER A 467 28.84 4.09 -1.21
C SER A 467 29.12 2.81 -2.02
N LYS A 468 29.20 1.64 -1.36
CA LYS A 468 29.41 0.34 -2.01
C LYS A 468 28.10 -0.41 -2.31
N TRP A 469 26.96 0.10 -1.82
CA TRP A 469 25.66 -0.50 -2.07
C TRP A 469 25.31 -0.43 -3.55
N LYS A 470 24.83 -1.54 -4.12
CA LYS A 470 24.68 -1.70 -5.56
C LYS A 470 23.62 -2.74 -5.91
N ALA A 471 23.09 -2.66 -7.13
CA ALA A 471 22.34 -3.76 -7.73
C ALA A 471 23.31 -4.91 -8.08
N THR A 472 23.13 -6.09 -7.48
CA THR A 472 24.02 -7.24 -7.68
C THR A 472 23.39 -8.55 -7.21
N LEU A 473 23.73 -9.66 -7.89
CA LEU A 473 23.47 -11.03 -7.41
C LEU A 473 24.63 -11.60 -6.57
N GLY A 474 25.76 -10.89 -6.45
CA GLY A 474 26.90 -11.25 -5.60
C GLY A 474 26.81 -10.68 -4.19
N SER A 475 27.51 -11.30 -3.23
CA SER A 475 27.48 -10.94 -1.80
C SER A 475 28.78 -10.28 -1.32
N ALA A 476 29.60 -9.78 -2.25
CA ALA A 476 30.92 -9.20 -1.98
C ALA A 476 30.94 -7.72 -2.36
N PRO A 477 31.61 -6.85 -1.56
CA PRO A 477 31.66 -5.41 -1.85
C PRO A 477 32.48 -5.10 -3.11
N THR A 478 33.44 -5.96 -3.46
CA THR A 478 34.24 -5.84 -4.69
C THR A 478 33.39 -5.97 -5.96
N ALA A 479 33.79 -5.29 -7.03
CA ALA A 479 33.14 -5.41 -8.34
C ALA A 479 33.09 -6.88 -8.81
N SER A 480 31.96 -7.29 -9.40
CA SER A 480 31.75 -8.68 -9.84
C SER A 480 30.97 -8.74 -11.16
N SER A 481 31.05 -9.89 -11.86
CA SER A 481 30.21 -10.18 -13.03
C SER A 481 28.72 -10.39 -12.71
N LEU A 482 28.35 -10.32 -11.42
CA LEU A 482 26.97 -10.38 -10.93
C LEU A 482 26.40 -8.99 -10.63
N ASP A 483 27.21 -7.93 -10.74
CA ASP A 483 26.77 -6.54 -10.56
C ASP A 483 26.01 -6.07 -11.80
N ASN A 484 24.93 -5.31 -11.61
CA ASN A 484 24.03 -4.85 -12.68
C ASN A 484 23.31 -5.97 -13.44
N VAL A 485 23.22 -7.17 -12.84
CA VAL A 485 22.51 -8.33 -13.40
C VAL A 485 21.18 -8.51 -12.64
N PRO A 486 20.01 -8.50 -13.31
CA PRO A 486 18.75 -8.77 -12.65
C PRO A 486 18.62 -10.27 -12.31
N LEU A 487 17.89 -10.58 -11.23
CA LEU A 487 17.59 -11.95 -10.80
C LEU A 487 16.81 -12.71 -11.88
N PHE A 488 15.86 -12.04 -12.51
CA PHE A 488 15.04 -12.53 -13.62
C PHE A 488 14.68 -11.36 -14.55
N ALA A 489 14.48 -11.64 -15.84
CA ALA A 489 14.00 -10.67 -16.82
C ALA A 489 12.82 -11.27 -17.60
N ALA A 490 11.63 -10.73 -17.35
CA ALA A 490 10.38 -11.08 -18.02
C ALA A 490 10.27 -10.42 -19.41
N GLY A 491 10.81 -9.20 -19.54
CA GLY A 491 10.78 -8.39 -20.74
C GLY A 491 9.69 -7.31 -20.72
N ALA A 492 9.81 -6.32 -21.61
CA ALA A 492 9.04 -5.07 -21.54
C ALA A 492 7.51 -5.21 -21.74
N THR A 493 7.02 -6.35 -22.21
CA THR A 493 5.57 -6.68 -22.26
C THR A 493 5.01 -7.12 -20.90
N GLN A 494 5.88 -7.29 -19.90
CA GLN A 494 5.60 -7.84 -18.58
C GLN A 494 6.17 -6.94 -17.47
N PRO A 495 5.74 -5.67 -17.39
CA PRO A 495 6.16 -4.75 -16.32
C PRO A 495 5.83 -5.34 -14.95
N ILE A 496 6.63 -5.02 -13.93
CA ILE A 496 6.41 -5.48 -12.55
C ILE A 496 6.15 -4.27 -11.68
N THR A 497 4.89 -3.93 -11.38
CA THR A 497 4.53 -2.76 -10.53
C THR A 497 4.33 -3.08 -9.06
N ALA A 498 4.03 -4.33 -8.74
CA ALA A 498 3.82 -4.80 -7.36
C ALA A 498 5.15 -5.07 -6.63
N ALA A 499 5.18 -4.87 -5.31
CA ALA A 499 6.30 -5.35 -4.50
C ALA A 499 6.32 -6.90 -4.47
N PRO A 500 7.50 -7.54 -4.55
CA PRO A 500 7.60 -8.99 -4.45
C PRO A 500 7.30 -9.48 -3.03
N VAL A 501 6.75 -10.69 -2.95
CA VAL A 501 6.73 -11.49 -1.71
C VAL A 501 8.04 -12.27 -1.64
N VAL A 502 8.69 -12.25 -0.48
CA VAL A 502 9.97 -12.95 -0.28
C VAL A 502 9.85 -13.87 0.92
N ALA A 503 10.18 -15.14 0.71
CA ALA A 503 10.17 -16.19 1.73
C ALA A 503 11.56 -16.86 1.84
N GLY A 504 11.93 -17.34 3.03
CA GLY A 504 13.17 -18.10 3.21
C GLY A 504 13.10 -19.45 2.49
N HIS A 505 14.13 -19.82 1.75
CA HIS A 505 14.15 -21.08 1.00
C HIS A 505 14.75 -22.24 1.85
N PRO A 506 14.19 -23.47 1.84
CA PRO A 506 14.67 -24.58 2.66
C PRO A 506 16.15 -24.96 2.46
N LEU A 507 16.68 -24.76 1.25
CA LEU A 507 18.10 -24.96 0.92
C LEU A 507 18.98 -23.70 1.15
N GLY A 508 18.51 -22.76 1.96
CA GLY A 508 19.12 -21.45 2.14
C GLY A 508 18.91 -20.50 0.96
N GLY A 509 19.03 -19.21 1.25
CA GLY A 509 18.65 -18.12 0.36
C GLY A 509 17.16 -17.83 0.43
N TYR A 510 16.62 -17.24 -0.63
CA TYR A 510 15.24 -16.76 -0.68
C TYR A 510 14.49 -17.30 -1.90
N MET A 511 13.17 -17.31 -1.77
CA MET A 511 12.22 -17.43 -2.88
C MET A 511 11.55 -16.09 -3.06
N VAL A 512 11.68 -15.50 -4.25
CA VAL A 512 11.17 -14.18 -4.62
C VAL A 512 10.01 -14.38 -5.58
N VAL A 513 8.79 -14.11 -5.11
CA VAL A 513 7.54 -14.35 -5.83
C VAL A 513 6.88 -13.04 -6.22
N PHE A 514 6.60 -12.86 -7.50
CA PHE A 514 6.09 -11.61 -8.06
C PHE A 514 5.20 -11.85 -9.28
N GLY A 515 4.17 -11.03 -9.41
CA GLY A 515 3.29 -11.00 -10.56
C GLY A 515 3.65 -9.86 -11.51
N THR A 516 3.28 -10.02 -12.78
CA THR A 516 3.47 -8.97 -13.80
C THR A 516 2.14 -8.28 -14.12
N GLY A 517 2.23 -7.00 -14.47
CA GLY A 517 1.07 -6.15 -14.70
C GLY A 517 1.40 -4.66 -14.63
N ARG A 518 0.56 -3.86 -15.28
CA ARG A 518 0.48 -2.40 -15.13
C ARG A 518 -0.98 -1.97 -15.34
N LEU A 519 -1.45 -1.01 -14.54
CA LEU A 519 -2.80 -0.46 -14.65
C LEU A 519 -2.83 0.97 -14.09
N PHE A 520 -2.01 1.84 -14.65
CA PHE A 520 -1.97 3.27 -14.28
C PHE A 520 -1.78 4.22 -15.47
N ALA A 521 -1.46 3.70 -16.65
CA ALA A 521 -1.28 4.47 -17.87
C ALA A 521 -2.46 4.28 -18.83
N VAL A 522 -2.71 5.30 -19.65
CA VAL A 522 -3.74 5.26 -20.70
C VAL A 522 -3.49 4.08 -21.63
N GLY A 523 -4.53 3.26 -21.86
CA GLY A 523 -4.48 2.08 -22.74
C GLY A 523 -4.05 0.79 -22.04
N ASP A 524 -3.59 0.82 -20.78
CA ASP A 524 -3.27 -0.40 -20.02
C ASP A 524 -4.46 -1.36 -19.95
N ASP A 525 -5.66 -0.83 -19.71
CA ASP A 525 -6.94 -1.53 -19.63
C ASP A 525 -7.32 -2.26 -20.93
N SER A 526 -6.85 -1.77 -22.08
CA SER A 526 -7.04 -2.40 -23.39
C SER A 526 -5.98 -3.47 -23.71
N ASN A 527 -4.84 -3.44 -23.02
CA ASN A 527 -3.69 -4.30 -23.30
C ASN A 527 -3.97 -5.78 -22.98
N THR A 528 -3.76 -6.65 -23.96
CA THR A 528 -3.99 -8.11 -23.88
C THR A 528 -2.71 -8.95 -23.75
N ALA A 529 -1.54 -8.33 -23.53
CA ALA A 529 -0.27 -9.06 -23.38
C ALA A 529 -0.30 -10.03 -22.19
N ASN A 530 0.14 -11.27 -22.41
CA ASN A 530 0.14 -12.33 -21.39
C ASN A 530 0.96 -11.91 -20.17
N GLN A 531 0.31 -11.88 -19.00
CA GLN A 531 0.93 -11.67 -17.70
C GLN A 531 1.03 -12.99 -16.93
N TYR A 532 1.90 -13.00 -15.92
CA TYR A 532 2.36 -14.22 -15.26
C TYR A 532 2.55 -14.00 -13.76
N LEU A 533 2.55 -15.09 -12.99
CA LEU A 533 3.15 -15.15 -11.66
C LEU A 533 4.43 -15.97 -11.74
N TYR A 534 5.52 -15.45 -11.17
CA TYR A 534 6.83 -16.09 -11.11
C TYR A 534 7.23 -16.33 -9.65
N GLY A 535 7.86 -17.47 -9.38
CA GLY A 535 8.62 -17.70 -8.14
C GLY A 535 10.07 -18.03 -8.49
N ILE A 536 10.99 -17.12 -8.18
CA ILE A 536 12.42 -17.22 -8.53
C ILE A 536 13.26 -17.36 -7.27
N ARG A 537 14.09 -18.42 -7.22
CA ARG A 537 15.04 -18.65 -6.13
C ARG A 537 16.28 -17.79 -6.30
N ASP A 538 16.65 -17.08 -5.23
CA ASP A 538 17.99 -16.52 -5.06
C ASP A 538 18.77 -17.34 -4.02
N GLY A 539 19.95 -17.84 -4.39
CA GLY A 539 20.78 -18.70 -3.56
C GLY A 539 21.50 -17.93 -2.44
N ALA A 540 21.74 -18.60 -1.30
CA ALA A 540 22.42 -18.00 -0.14
C ALA A 540 23.79 -17.38 -0.46
N ASN A 541 24.53 -17.99 -1.40
CA ASN A 541 25.86 -17.55 -1.85
C ASN A 541 25.79 -16.73 -3.16
N GLY A 542 24.61 -16.16 -3.47
CA GLY A 542 24.29 -15.57 -4.76
C GLY A 542 23.86 -16.60 -5.79
N THR A 543 23.41 -16.10 -6.95
CA THR A 543 22.97 -16.91 -8.08
C THR A 543 23.67 -16.43 -9.36
N THR A 544 24.12 -17.35 -10.20
CA THR A 544 24.89 -17.02 -11.41
C THR A 544 23.98 -16.57 -12.55
N GLY A 545 24.11 -15.31 -12.96
CA GLY A 545 23.42 -14.73 -14.13
C GLY A 545 21.91 -14.56 -13.93
N THR A 546 21.27 -13.86 -14.86
CA THR A 546 19.81 -13.71 -14.90
C THR A 546 19.13 -15.05 -15.17
N ALA A 547 18.07 -15.36 -14.42
CA ALA A 547 17.24 -16.54 -14.68
C ALA A 547 16.44 -16.36 -15.98
N VAL A 548 16.33 -17.44 -16.77
CA VAL A 548 15.52 -17.50 -17.99
C VAL A 548 14.42 -18.55 -17.86
N LEU A 549 13.39 -18.51 -18.72
CA LEU A 549 12.24 -19.44 -18.64
C LEU A 549 12.65 -20.93 -18.69
N THR A 550 13.75 -21.28 -19.36
CA THR A 550 14.28 -22.66 -19.38
C THR A 550 14.84 -23.12 -18.04
N ASP A 551 15.20 -22.20 -17.15
CA ASP A 551 15.66 -22.49 -15.78
C ASP A 551 14.48 -22.78 -14.82
N LEU A 552 13.24 -22.53 -15.26
CA LEU A 552 12.04 -22.65 -14.46
C LEU A 552 11.24 -23.91 -14.80
N VAL A 553 10.25 -24.22 -13.96
CA VAL A 553 9.19 -25.20 -14.22
C VAL A 553 7.91 -24.44 -14.54
N ALA A 554 7.24 -24.79 -15.64
CA ALA A 554 5.93 -24.24 -15.94
C ALA A 554 4.86 -24.97 -15.11
N GLN A 555 4.01 -24.20 -14.42
CA GLN A 555 2.69 -24.66 -14.01
C GLN A 555 1.64 -24.17 -15.01
N THR A 556 0.55 -24.92 -15.15
CA THR A 556 -0.58 -24.61 -16.03
C THR A 556 -1.82 -24.38 -15.18
N VAL A 557 -2.41 -23.19 -15.30
CA VAL A 557 -3.71 -22.87 -14.70
C VAL A 557 -4.81 -23.27 -15.69
N GLY A 558 -5.86 -23.92 -15.20
CA GLY A 558 -7.02 -24.29 -16.02
C GLY A 558 -7.76 -23.05 -16.53
N GLY A 559 -7.96 -22.96 -17.84
CA GLY A 559 -8.74 -21.88 -18.46
C GLY A 559 -10.26 -22.03 -18.33
N THR A 560 -10.74 -23.21 -17.90
CA THR A 560 -12.13 -23.46 -17.54
C THR A 560 -12.25 -23.47 -16.02
N THR A 561 -13.24 -22.76 -15.48
CA THR A 561 -13.52 -22.74 -14.04
C THR A 561 -14.12 -24.06 -13.59
N VAL A 562 -13.98 -24.37 -12.30
CA VAL A 562 -14.73 -25.42 -11.64
C VAL A 562 -15.79 -24.76 -10.77
N GLU A 563 -17.05 -25.05 -11.07
CA GLU A 563 -18.20 -24.58 -10.30
C GLU A 563 -18.50 -25.56 -9.16
N THR A 564 -18.35 -25.13 -7.91
CA THR A 564 -18.64 -25.96 -6.72
C THR A 564 -19.25 -25.09 -5.62
N ASP A 565 -20.28 -25.58 -4.92
CA ASP A 565 -20.97 -24.87 -3.83
C ASP A 565 -21.43 -23.42 -4.19
N GLY A 566 -21.52 -23.08 -5.48
CA GLY A 566 -21.91 -21.77 -6.00
C GLY A 566 -20.76 -20.75 -6.16
N GLY A 567 -19.50 -21.16 -6.02
CA GLY A 567 -18.32 -20.34 -6.34
C GLY A 567 -17.56 -20.88 -7.56
N GLU A 568 -16.92 -19.96 -8.31
CA GLU A 568 -16.07 -20.30 -9.46
C GLU A 568 -14.60 -20.45 -9.01
N PHE A 569 -13.98 -21.60 -9.27
CA PHE A 569 -12.60 -21.91 -8.87
C PHE A 569 -11.66 -22.18 -10.05
N ARG A 570 -10.36 -21.97 -9.85
CA ARG A 570 -9.29 -22.37 -10.79
C ARG A 570 -8.47 -23.52 -10.23
N ASN A 571 -8.09 -24.46 -11.10
CA ASN A 571 -7.09 -25.49 -10.82
C ASN A 571 -5.71 -25.08 -11.36
N VAL A 572 -4.66 -25.63 -10.77
CA VAL A 572 -3.27 -25.51 -11.25
C VAL A 572 -2.62 -26.90 -11.28
N SER A 573 -1.66 -27.12 -12.18
CA SER A 573 -0.83 -28.32 -12.15
C SER A 573 0.08 -28.37 -10.91
N ASN A 574 0.52 -29.57 -10.54
CA ASN A 574 1.50 -29.80 -9.49
C ASN A 574 2.77 -30.46 -10.09
N ASN A 575 3.47 -29.71 -10.95
CA ASN A 575 4.74 -30.16 -11.52
C ASN A 575 5.88 -29.91 -10.51
N SER A 576 6.49 -30.96 -9.99
CA SER A 576 7.52 -30.84 -8.94
C SER A 576 8.74 -30.00 -9.37
N VAL A 577 9.21 -29.09 -8.51
CA VAL A 577 10.44 -28.31 -8.74
C VAL A 577 11.62 -28.88 -7.95
N SER A 578 12.64 -29.36 -8.66
CA SER A 578 13.89 -29.81 -8.03
C SER A 578 14.86 -28.64 -7.92
N TYR A 579 15.24 -28.22 -6.71
CA TYR A 579 16.23 -27.15 -6.47
C TYR A 579 17.66 -27.64 -6.27
N SER A 580 17.90 -28.95 -6.44
CA SER A 580 19.20 -29.59 -6.23
C SER A 580 19.52 -30.62 -7.34
N GLY A 581 20.78 -31.07 -7.36
CA GLY A 581 21.29 -32.04 -8.35
C GLY A 581 21.48 -31.47 -9.76
N SER A 582 21.77 -32.35 -10.71
CA SER A 582 22.05 -31.99 -12.12
C SER A 582 20.84 -31.48 -12.91
N ARG A 583 19.64 -31.54 -12.32
CA ARG A 583 18.38 -31.02 -12.87
C ARG A 583 17.85 -29.83 -12.05
N ALA A 584 18.71 -29.18 -11.26
CA ALA A 584 18.33 -28.05 -10.44
C ALA A 584 17.69 -26.94 -11.28
N LYS A 585 16.48 -26.54 -10.88
CA LYS A 585 15.72 -25.43 -11.43
C LYS A 585 15.88 -24.21 -10.52
N ARG A 586 15.70 -23.03 -11.10
CA ARG A 586 15.77 -21.73 -10.42
C ARG A 586 14.40 -21.25 -9.94
N GLY A 587 13.32 -21.98 -10.18
CA GLY A 587 11.99 -21.54 -9.82
C GLY A 587 10.89 -22.14 -10.66
N TRP A 588 9.75 -21.46 -10.66
CA TRP A 588 8.53 -21.81 -11.39
C TRP A 588 7.84 -20.57 -11.95
N TYR A 589 6.90 -20.78 -12.86
CA TYR A 589 5.98 -19.73 -13.33
C TYR A 589 4.64 -20.31 -13.76
N PHE A 590 3.59 -19.49 -13.77
CA PHE A 590 2.38 -19.77 -14.54
C PHE A 590 1.84 -18.52 -15.24
N GLN A 591 1.18 -18.73 -16.38
CA GLN A 591 0.46 -17.67 -17.09
C GLN A 591 -0.89 -17.41 -16.41
N LEU A 592 -1.28 -16.14 -16.31
CA LEU A 592 -2.64 -15.76 -15.96
C LEU A 592 -3.57 -16.09 -17.15
N PRO A 593 -4.62 -16.92 -16.97
CA PRO A 593 -5.32 -17.54 -18.10
C PRO A 593 -6.35 -16.63 -18.77
N ALA A 594 -6.86 -15.57 -18.13
CA ALA A 594 -7.78 -14.65 -18.78
C ALA A 594 -7.06 -13.55 -19.56
N ALA A 595 -7.61 -13.15 -20.71
CA ALA A 595 -7.10 -12.03 -21.48
C ALA A 595 -7.15 -10.74 -20.64
N LYS A 596 -6.14 -9.89 -20.77
CA LYS A 596 -5.92 -8.67 -19.96
C LYS A 596 -5.65 -8.89 -18.47
N GLU A 597 -5.71 -10.12 -17.95
CA GLU A 597 -5.48 -10.40 -16.53
C GLU A 597 -4.06 -10.00 -16.11
N ARG A 598 -3.92 -9.40 -14.93
CA ARG A 598 -2.65 -8.86 -14.43
C ARG A 598 -2.60 -8.79 -12.91
N ILE A 599 -1.40 -8.79 -12.35
CA ILE A 599 -1.16 -8.56 -10.92
C ILE A 599 -0.47 -7.21 -10.77
N VAL A 600 -1.14 -6.26 -10.12
CA VAL A 600 -0.63 -4.88 -9.88
C VAL A 600 -0.49 -4.54 -8.39
N TYR A 601 -0.95 -5.44 -7.51
CA TYR A 601 -0.90 -5.30 -6.06
C TYR A 601 0.10 -6.28 -5.44
N PRO A 602 0.79 -5.90 -4.34
CA PRO A 602 1.65 -6.82 -3.60
C PRO A 602 0.88 -8.07 -3.13
N GLY A 603 1.56 -9.22 -3.13
CA GLY A 603 1.04 -10.43 -2.49
C GLY A 603 1.23 -10.41 -0.97
N ASP A 604 0.52 -11.29 -0.28
CA ASP A 604 0.57 -11.51 1.16
C ASP A 604 1.13 -12.90 1.47
N ALA A 605 2.15 -13.04 2.32
CA ALA A 605 2.53 -14.35 2.82
C ALA A 605 1.57 -14.82 3.93
N LEU A 606 0.93 -15.98 3.73
CA LEU A 606 0.03 -16.60 4.71
C LEU A 606 0.77 -17.53 5.66
N SER A 607 1.90 -18.09 5.22
CA SER A 607 2.78 -18.96 6.00
C SER A 607 4.23 -18.85 5.49
N SER A 608 5.12 -19.73 5.97
CA SER A 608 6.48 -19.86 5.44
C SER A 608 6.56 -20.52 4.06
N SER A 609 5.50 -21.21 3.60
CA SER A 609 5.46 -21.89 2.30
C SER A 609 4.36 -21.40 1.36
N ALA A 610 3.36 -20.64 1.84
CA ALA A 610 2.22 -20.23 1.01
C ALA A 610 1.95 -18.74 1.08
N GLY A 611 1.57 -18.15 -0.06
CA GLY A 611 1.15 -16.76 -0.19
C GLY A 611 -0.13 -16.60 -1.01
N LEU A 612 -0.80 -15.48 -0.78
CA LEU A 612 -1.99 -15.02 -1.47
C LEU A 612 -1.62 -13.91 -2.46
N PHE A 613 -2.05 -14.06 -3.70
CA PHE A 613 -1.87 -13.08 -4.78
C PHE A 613 -3.24 -12.78 -5.38
N SER A 614 -3.50 -11.52 -5.73
CA SER A 614 -4.75 -11.15 -6.39
C SER A 614 -4.49 -10.51 -7.75
N SER A 615 -5.21 -10.98 -8.77
CA SER A 615 -5.20 -10.43 -10.12
C SER A 615 -6.47 -9.63 -10.39
N THR A 616 -6.36 -8.70 -11.35
CA THR A 616 -7.48 -7.94 -11.90
C THR A 616 -7.54 -8.16 -13.41
N VAL A 617 -8.76 -8.17 -13.95
CA VAL A 617 -9.09 -8.25 -15.37
C VAL A 617 -9.87 -6.97 -15.71
N PRO A 618 -9.22 -5.97 -16.33
CA PRO A 618 -9.90 -4.75 -16.75
C PRO A 618 -10.99 -5.05 -17.80
N GLY A 619 -12.18 -4.52 -17.58
CA GLY A 619 -13.36 -4.72 -18.42
C GLY A 619 -13.29 -4.01 -19.78
N SER A 620 -14.45 -3.69 -20.34
CA SER A 620 -14.58 -2.95 -21.61
C SER A 620 -15.25 -1.60 -21.39
N GLY A 621 -14.66 -0.51 -21.90
CA GLY A 621 -15.16 0.87 -21.75
C GLY A 621 -14.25 1.78 -20.94
N SER A 622 -13.28 1.19 -20.24
CA SER A 622 -11.96 1.72 -19.86
C SER A 622 -11.51 3.04 -20.49
N ASN A 623 -11.43 4.16 -19.75
CA ASN A 623 -10.57 5.27 -20.16
C ASN A 623 -9.99 6.06 -18.96
N ALA A 624 -8.67 6.05 -18.84
CA ALA A 624 -7.93 6.71 -17.76
C ALA A 624 -7.86 8.26 -17.90
N LEU A 625 -8.29 8.83 -19.04
CA LEU A 625 -8.25 10.28 -19.28
C LEU A 625 -9.47 11.04 -18.74
N ASP A 626 -10.65 10.43 -18.70
CA ASP A 626 -11.91 11.20 -18.70
C ASP A 626 -12.92 10.84 -17.62
N CYS A 627 -13.17 9.57 -17.37
CA CYS A 627 -14.40 9.20 -16.71
C CYS A 627 -15.20 8.03 -17.33
N THR A 628 -14.69 7.10 -18.16
CA THR A 628 -15.50 5.95 -18.71
C THR A 628 -15.14 4.54 -18.21
N ALA A 629 -16.10 3.81 -17.61
CA ALA A 629 -15.83 2.61 -16.78
C ALA A 629 -15.58 1.38 -17.63
N GLY A 630 -14.79 0.46 -17.10
CA GLY A 630 -14.97 -0.95 -17.43
C GLY A 630 -16.39 -1.37 -17.07
N THR A 631 -17.17 -1.77 -18.07
CA THR A 631 -18.23 -2.75 -17.84
C THR A 631 -17.56 -4.12 -17.72
N ASN A 632 -17.94 -4.89 -16.70
CA ASN A 632 -17.41 -6.23 -16.43
C ASN A 632 -15.92 -6.26 -16.04
N ASP A 633 -15.47 -5.35 -15.16
CA ASP A 633 -14.24 -5.56 -14.39
C ASP A 633 -14.37 -6.85 -13.56
N ASP A 634 -13.29 -7.62 -13.48
CA ASP A 634 -13.25 -8.95 -12.84
C ASP A 634 -11.88 -9.18 -12.16
N GLY A 635 -11.73 -10.27 -11.41
CA GLY A 635 -10.49 -10.54 -10.67
C GLY A 635 -10.46 -11.93 -10.04
N TRP A 636 -9.30 -12.33 -9.55
CA TRP A 636 -9.09 -13.64 -8.93
C TRP A 636 -8.18 -13.52 -7.70
N SER A 637 -8.49 -14.27 -6.65
CA SER A 637 -7.64 -14.41 -5.47
C SER A 637 -7.07 -15.83 -5.43
N MET A 638 -5.74 -15.94 -5.51
CA MET A 638 -4.99 -17.18 -5.70
C MET A 638 -4.05 -17.44 -4.52
N VAL A 639 -4.15 -18.61 -3.89
CA VAL A 639 -3.21 -19.06 -2.87
C VAL A 639 -2.25 -20.08 -3.48
N VAL A 640 -0.96 -19.81 -3.34
CA VAL A 640 0.11 -20.44 -4.12
C VAL A 640 1.21 -20.91 -3.18
N ASP A 641 1.74 -22.12 -3.38
CA ASP A 641 2.95 -22.57 -2.70
C ASP A 641 4.17 -21.89 -3.32
N PHE A 642 5.00 -21.27 -2.48
CA PHE A 642 6.17 -20.52 -2.88
C PHE A 642 7.21 -21.38 -3.60
N PHE A 643 7.27 -22.69 -3.33
CA PHE A 643 8.35 -23.55 -3.80
C PHE A 643 8.03 -24.33 -5.08
N ASP A 644 6.78 -24.39 -5.52
CA ASP A 644 6.46 -24.98 -6.82
C ASP A 644 5.39 -24.25 -7.64
N GLY A 645 4.66 -23.30 -7.07
CA GLY A 645 3.60 -22.59 -7.78
C GLY A 645 2.27 -23.36 -7.86
N SER A 646 2.17 -24.50 -7.17
CA SER A 646 0.94 -25.28 -7.08
C SER A 646 -0.01 -24.73 -5.99
N ALA A 647 -1.17 -25.36 -5.85
CA ALA A 647 -2.11 -25.07 -4.77
C ALA A 647 -1.65 -25.77 -3.47
N PRO A 648 -1.43 -25.04 -2.35
CA PRO A 648 -0.86 -25.62 -1.13
C PRO A 648 -1.70 -26.74 -0.50
N ASP A 649 -1.02 -27.76 0.00
CA ASP A 649 -1.64 -28.89 0.70
C ASP A 649 -2.47 -28.45 1.92
N GLY A 650 -3.64 -29.07 2.06
CA GLY A 650 -4.52 -28.86 3.21
C GLY A 650 -5.25 -27.51 3.22
N ILE A 651 -5.26 -26.77 2.11
CA ILE A 651 -6.22 -25.70 1.84
C ILE A 651 -7.38 -26.29 1.05
N ASP A 652 -8.52 -26.42 1.71
CA ASP A 652 -9.78 -26.89 1.12
C ASP A 652 -10.75 -25.70 1.08
N TYR A 653 -11.35 -25.46 -0.08
CA TYR A 653 -12.32 -24.38 -0.34
C TYR A 653 -13.77 -24.89 -0.35
N GLY A 654 -13.98 -26.21 -0.36
CA GLY A 654 -15.31 -26.84 -0.42
C GLY A 654 -15.80 -27.40 0.91
N THR A 655 -17.04 -27.87 0.93
CA THR A 655 -17.65 -28.48 2.13
C THR A 655 -17.90 -30.00 2.03
N ALA A 656 -17.66 -30.61 0.86
CA ALA A 656 -18.08 -31.98 0.54
C ALA A 656 -16.98 -33.05 0.77
N THR A 657 -17.39 -34.22 1.25
CA THR A 657 -16.53 -35.30 1.78
C THR A 657 -15.94 -36.26 0.75
N THR A 658 -15.72 -35.85 -0.50
CA THR A 658 -15.19 -36.74 -1.55
C THR A 658 -14.20 -36.01 -2.47
N THR A 659 -12.98 -36.55 -2.54
CA THR A 659 -11.80 -36.08 -3.31
C THR A 659 -11.34 -34.65 -3.01
N THR A 660 -10.22 -34.55 -2.29
CA THR A 660 -9.46 -33.29 -2.10
C THR A 660 -8.84 -32.82 -3.41
N THR A 661 -9.56 -31.98 -4.16
CA THR A 661 -9.00 -31.21 -5.27
C THR A 661 -8.48 -29.87 -4.73
N SER A 662 -7.16 -29.70 -4.67
CA SER A 662 -6.53 -28.44 -4.25
C SER A 662 -6.73 -27.36 -5.33
N TYR A 663 -7.61 -26.40 -5.06
CA TYR A 663 -7.84 -25.27 -5.95
C TYR A 663 -6.76 -24.20 -5.78
N LEU A 664 -6.33 -23.58 -6.89
CA LEU A 664 -5.41 -22.44 -6.89
C LEU A 664 -6.06 -21.20 -6.26
N GLY A 665 -7.35 -20.99 -6.52
CA GLY A 665 -8.03 -19.76 -6.16
C GLY A 665 -9.46 -19.71 -6.64
N PHE A 666 -10.13 -18.62 -6.29
CA PHE A 666 -11.54 -18.35 -6.57
C PHE A 666 -11.72 -16.98 -7.22
N ARG A 667 -12.83 -16.81 -7.93
CA ARG A 667 -13.16 -15.56 -8.62
C ARG A 667 -13.58 -14.47 -7.64
N ASN A 668 -13.18 -13.24 -7.92
CA ASN A 668 -13.58 -12.05 -7.19
C ASN A 668 -14.10 -11.00 -8.19
N SER A 669 -15.27 -11.29 -8.76
CA SER A 669 -15.90 -10.50 -9.83
C SER A 669 -16.63 -9.24 -9.34
N SER A 670 -16.63 -8.98 -8.03
CA SER A 670 -17.49 -7.95 -7.43
C SER A 670 -17.08 -7.42 -6.06
N GLY A 671 -15.96 -7.88 -5.49
CA GLY A 671 -15.60 -7.58 -4.10
C GLY A 671 -16.58 -8.17 -3.08
N LYS A 672 -17.29 -9.26 -3.44
CA LYS A 672 -18.27 -9.95 -2.57
C LYS A 672 -17.80 -11.33 -2.09
N ASP A 673 -16.87 -11.94 -2.80
CA ASP A 673 -16.33 -13.24 -2.48
C ASP A 673 -15.12 -13.07 -1.56
N ASP A 674 -15.40 -13.23 -0.27
CA ASP A 674 -14.48 -12.96 0.81
C ASP A 674 -13.98 -14.26 1.45
N ILE A 675 -12.67 -14.37 1.68
CA ILE A 675 -12.11 -15.51 2.42
C ILE A 675 -12.52 -15.41 3.90
N VAL A 676 -13.03 -16.51 4.49
CA VAL A 676 -13.20 -16.66 5.94
C VAL A 676 -12.37 -17.84 6.45
N PHE A 677 -11.25 -17.53 7.10
CA PHE A 677 -10.44 -18.49 7.84
C PHE A 677 -11.06 -18.77 9.23
N GLU A 678 -12.03 -19.68 9.32
CA GLU A 678 -12.52 -20.12 10.63
C GLU A 678 -11.41 -20.83 11.44
N PRO A 679 -11.04 -20.34 12.63
CA PRO A 679 -10.21 -21.13 13.54
C PRO A 679 -11.04 -22.29 14.09
N GLN A 680 -10.70 -23.52 13.70
CA GLN A 680 -11.20 -24.72 14.39
C GLN A 680 -10.89 -24.59 15.89
N GLY A 681 -11.93 -24.63 16.72
CA GLY A 681 -11.90 -24.08 18.07
C GLY A 681 -10.83 -24.69 18.97
N ARG A 682 -9.93 -23.84 19.49
CA ARG A 682 -9.05 -24.19 20.61
C ARG A 682 -9.78 -23.93 21.94
N GLU A 683 -10.79 -24.72 22.25
CA GLU A 683 -11.23 -24.81 23.65
C GLU A 683 -10.16 -25.54 24.47
N LYS A 684 -9.80 -24.94 25.61
CA LYS A 684 -8.61 -25.31 26.36
C LYS A 684 -8.89 -26.55 27.24
N GLY A 685 -8.66 -27.74 26.69
CA GLY A 685 -8.40 -28.95 27.51
C GLY A 685 -9.39 -30.12 27.42
N LYS A 686 -10.24 -30.20 26.38
CA LYS A 686 -11.07 -31.40 26.12
C LYS A 686 -10.99 -31.83 24.66
N ASP A 687 -10.03 -32.71 24.36
CA ASP A 687 -9.95 -33.37 23.06
C ASP A 687 -11.06 -34.43 22.99
N VAL A 688 -12.10 -34.20 22.21
CA VAL A 688 -13.16 -35.18 21.90
C VAL A 688 -13.23 -35.35 20.39
N ILE A 689 -13.13 -36.58 19.92
CA ILE A 689 -13.27 -36.90 18.49
C ILE A 689 -14.75 -37.16 18.23
N CYS A 690 -15.33 -36.37 17.34
CA CYS A 690 -16.69 -36.55 16.85
C CYS A 690 -16.66 -37.03 15.41
N ASN A 691 -17.59 -37.90 15.01
CA ASN A 691 -17.75 -38.27 13.61
C ASN A 691 -18.51 -37.18 12.82
N ALA A 692 -18.61 -37.34 11.50
CA ALA A 692 -19.29 -36.38 10.62
C ALA A 692 -20.81 -36.24 10.88
N ALA A 693 -21.41 -37.09 11.71
CA ALA A 693 -22.82 -37.01 12.13
C ALA A 693 -23.02 -36.25 13.46
N GLY A 694 -21.95 -35.76 14.10
CA GLY A 694 -22.03 -35.02 15.36
C GLY A 694 -22.07 -35.87 16.63
N GLU A 695 -21.87 -37.19 16.52
CA GLU A 695 -21.75 -38.06 17.69
C GLU A 695 -20.32 -38.00 18.25
N CYS A 696 -20.20 -37.55 19.50
CA CYS A 696 -18.93 -37.33 20.19
C CYS A 696 -18.75 -38.35 21.32
N LYS A 697 -17.75 -39.24 21.21
CA LYS A 697 -17.35 -40.14 22.31
C LYS A 697 -15.98 -39.76 22.85
N ALA A 698 -15.88 -39.64 24.18
CA ALA A 698 -14.65 -39.25 24.85
C ALA A 698 -13.59 -40.38 24.79
N PRO A 699 -12.37 -40.14 24.27
CA PRO A 699 -11.28 -41.08 24.38
C PRO A 699 -10.67 -41.06 25.79
N ILE A 700 -10.43 -42.24 26.37
CA ILE A 700 -9.54 -42.37 27.52
C ILE A 700 -8.11 -42.25 27.00
N ARG A 701 -7.34 -41.25 27.47
CA ARG A 701 -5.92 -41.12 27.09
C ARG A 701 -5.10 -42.22 27.77
N PRO A 702 -4.14 -42.85 27.08
CA PRO A 702 -2.94 -43.38 27.74
C PRO A 702 -2.12 -42.20 28.28
N ASP A 703 -1.58 -42.33 29.48
CA ASP A 703 -0.66 -41.35 30.03
C ASP A 703 0.67 -41.28 29.26
N ILE A 704 1.41 -40.18 29.49
CA ILE A 704 2.78 -39.88 29.00
C ILE A 704 2.85 -39.20 27.60
N VAL A 705 2.77 -37.87 27.62
CA VAL A 705 3.61 -37.02 26.75
C VAL A 705 4.28 -35.97 27.64
N ARG A 706 5.61 -36.05 27.78
CA ARG A 706 6.40 -35.11 28.61
C ARG A 706 6.53 -33.76 27.92
N ARG A 707 6.30 -32.66 28.64
CA ARG A 707 6.63 -31.30 28.17
C ARG A 707 8.12 -31.03 28.36
N PHE A 708 8.82 -30.64 27.31
CA PHE A 708 10.16 -30.07 27.42
C PHE A 708 10.07 -28.58 27.79
N GLY A 709 10.93 -28.15 28.71
CA GLY A 709 10.98 -26.77 29.20
C GLY A 709 12.40 -26.21 29.21
N TRP A 710 12.50 -24.89 29.05
CA TRP A 710 13.72 -24.07 28.96
C TRP A 710 14.86 -24.41 29.95
N ARG A 711 14.56 -24.95 31.14
CA ARG A 711 15.59 -25.36 32.13
C ARG A 711 16.50 -26.52 31.66
N ASN A 712 16.13 -27.27 30.63
CA ASN A 712 16.96 -28.36 30.11
C ASN A 712 18.06 -27.92 29.12
N LEU A 713 18.18 -26.62 28.82
CA LEU A 713 19.19 -26.06 27.92
C LEU A 713 20.40 -25.45 28.64
N LEU A 714 20.43 -25.49 29.98
CA LEU A 714 21.50 -24.88 30.80
C LEU A 714 21.92 -25.81 31.95
N SER A 715 22.66 -26.86 31.61
CA SER A 715 23.50 -27.63 32.55
C SER A 715 24.75 -28.11 31.81
N PRO A 716 25.97 -27.97 32.37
CA PRO A 716 27.18 -28.44 31.73
C PRO A 716 27.29 -29.99 31.78
N SER A 717 28.11 -30.49 30.85
CA SER A 717 28.40 -31.89 30.56
C SER A 717 28.70 -32.82 31.73
N ASN A 718 28.23 -34.06 31.61
CA ASN A 718 29.08 -35.27 31.63
C ASN A 718 28.67 -36.15 30.45
#